data_AF-A0A1E7FIP0-F1
#
_entry.id   AF-A0A1E7FIP0-F1
#
_cell.length_a   1.000
_cell.length_b   1.000
_cell.length_c   1.000
_cell.angle_alpha   90.00
_cell.angle_beta   90.00
_cell.angle_gamma   90.00
#
_symmetry.space_group_name_H-M   'P 1'
#
loop_
_entity.id
_entity.type
_entity.pdbx_description
1 polymer ?
#
loop_
_entity_poly.entity_id
_entity_poly.type
_entity_poly.pdbx_seq_one_letter_code
_entity_poly.pdbx_strand_id
1 'polypeptide(L)'
;MWRLTTNLPKKGVFAARHYVGVRRQQQTNNNGGGGVRLRRCFTNCNTNNATTAAVMRSSSSSSIVGNSLPSLISPSTSSRQHQNHHDADNSINQTEEENEERERYRLAQEVINAELDARTGRPWQDPWHISEEQWMSTNTTQENLADWSPDFVSRVSLERIQILENGIPTLEEISKLNNLPVGQPGLHPSEYTKKYASYRKSWYYESVSKTVQELASDRVTKLLKAATTKSNLKDSNTASNTNDWYDKQESVDILFEEIQEEVLHHSSMDILSKHPDFQNWVGRSLEEYLTKSMKKQKQNSPATSTATTTTQTEAKKEAEKEDVATAADAKEGEEDSAGKTVEEHLAAAIAEKNEEDDDAVDIPVFMDCFDPIIDGGGNMDDDTSTTPIVPKILHPLKVHKHGGAGKMVEEWELSAHTTTKRIMIRDTTKQIAHTLISDEGEGSSSKRIYVHGKKGVGKSATLASIVASSRKSGYIVMYMPDGDRLSKNGFFVTPNTHRVGMYDLQDLSQEAIQQLLDSHEDDIEKLNLIVSPKTLHKYFKDTQLKRLNEFCGNEDATNDQNISLMDVMKYSKERKVHAPMCYSIMVNELMSQKSSDTKFLIVMDEFNCLYDHQGHYFHMSYDDSVRKSIPCNQINLFEPIMNFMNLSSTTNEDDDDDDEVDNATNVDDDSITASVIVGSTESHAIRREITDSLTSSATTNATTATATTTTCIEIPRFTSLEVDHILANYEATGVGKLRSDRGDTIMNLQEVEYLKMCSGSIGQKLLDVSIM
;
A
#
# COMPACT_ATOMS: atom_id res chain seq x y z
N MET A 1 -44.68 -15.23 72.96
CA MET A 1 -44.42 -16.65 73.28
C MET A 1 -43.10 -17.03 72.58
N TRP A 2 -42.06 -17.40 73.33
CA TRP A 2 -41.41 -18.75 73.27
C TRP A 2 -40.87 -19.13 71.86
N ARG A 3 -39.54 -19.14 71.60
CA ARG A 3 -38.47 -20.10 72.02
C ARG A 3 -38.51 -21.39 71.17
N LEU A 4 -37.44 -21.95 70.56
CA LEU A 4 -35.97 -21.70 70.47
C LEU A 4 -35.50 -22.12 69.01
N THR A 5 -34.25 -22.31 68.56
CA THR A 5 -32.91 -22.50 69.18
C THR A 5 -31.73 -22.11 68.23
N THR A 6 -30.56 -21.92 68.84
CA THR A 6 -29.13 -21.82 68.41
C THR A 6 -28.62 -22.78 67.29
N ASN A 7 -27.55 -22.45 66.52
CA ASN A 7 -26.15 -22.42 66.98
C ASN A 7 -25.12 -21.64 66.11
N LEU A 8 -23.96 -21.33 66.70
CA LEU A 8 -22.79 -20.64 66.11
C LEU A 8 -21.47 -21.25 66.65
N PRO A 9 -20.38 -21.22 65.86
CA PRO A 9 -19.13 -20.60 66.34
C PRO A 9 -18.41 -19.76 65.25
N LYS A 10 -18.18 -18.46 65.45
CA LYS A 10 -17.00 -17.81 66.09
C LYS A 10 -15.77 -17.55 65.18
N LYS A 11 -15.68 -16.29 64.73
CA LYS A 11 -14.49 -15.41 64.63
C LYS A 11 -13.10 -16.01 64.31
N GLY A 12 -12.51 -15.52 63.22
CA GLY A 12 -11.06 -15.30 63.08
C GLY A 12 -10.79 -13.86 62.63
N VAL A 13 -9.79 -13.17 63.19
CA VAL A 13 -9.39 -11.80 62.80
C VAL A 13 -7.87 -11.72 62.73
N PHE A 14 -7.33 -11.54 61.54
CA PHE A 14 -5.95 -11.10 61.27
C PHE A 14 -6.02 -10.12 60.09
N ALA A 15 -5.72 -8.82 60.28
CA ALA A 15 -4.40 -8.22 60.52
C ALA A 15 -3.70 -7.86 59.20
N ALA A 16 -4.02 -6.68 58.67
CA ALA A 16 -3.27 -6.07 57.58
C ALA A 16 -1.82 -5.79 58.03
N ARG A 17 -0.85 -6.10 57.17
CA ARG A 17 0.55 -5.70 57.33
C ARG A 17 1.00 -4.90 56.12
N HIS A 18 1.37 -3.65 56.34
CA HIS A 18 2.24 -2.95 55.40
C HIS A 18 3.56 -3.72 55.27
N TYR A 19 4.03 -3.94 54.05
CA TYR A 19 5.40 -4.36 53.79
C TYR A 19 6.22 -3.16 53.33
N VAL A 20 7.23 -2.80 54.13
CA VAL A 20 8.21 -1.76 53.77
C VAL A 20 9.25 -2.38 52.84
N GLY A 21 9.49 -1.75 51.68
CA GLY A 21 10.44 -2.23 50.70
C GLY A 21 11.89 -2.13 51.19
N VAL A 22 12.50 -3.27 51.54
CA VAL A 22 13.92 -3.35 51.87
C VAL A 22 14.72 -3.65 50.60
N ARG A 23 15.38 -2.63 50.03
CA ARG A 23 16.41 -2.84 49.01
C ARG A 23 17.53 -3.71 49.59
N ARG A 24 17.78 -4.88 48.99
CA ARG A 24 18.91 -5.74 49.35
C ARG A 24 19.83 -5.87 48.14
N GLN A 25 21.02 -5.30 48.24
CA GLN A 25 22.10 -5.58 47.29
C GLN A 25 22.44 -7.08 47.39
N GLN A 26 22.48 -7.79 46.27
CA GLN A 26 23.13 -9.09 46.19
C GLN A 26 24.54 -8.91 45.64
N GLN A 27 25.53 -9.38 46.40
CA GLN A 27 26.89 -9.55 45.89
C GLN A 27 26.93 -10.86 45.10
N THR A 28 27.27 -10.79 43.81
CA THR A 28 27.50 -11.96 42.97
C THR A 28 28.87 -12.56 43.31
N ASN A 29 28.89 -13.73 43.94
CA ASN A 29 30.13 -14.49 44.13
C ASN A 29 30.51 -15.24 42.85
N ASN A 30 31.76 -15.09 42.42
CA ASN A 30 32.33 -15.90 41.35
C ASN A 30 32.53 -17.35 41.80
N ASN A 31 32.18 -18.32 40.93
CA ASN A 31 33.06 -19.42 40.53
C ASN A 31 32.36 -20.30 39.47
N GLY A 32 33.02 -20.52 38.33
CA GLY A 32 32.47 -21.29 37.21
C GLY A 32 33.25 -21.03 35.92
N GLY A 33 34.43 -21.62 35.79
CA GLY A 33 35.30 -21.40 34.63
C GLY A 33 34.96 -22.32 33.46
N GLY A 34 34.49 -21.75 32.35
CA GLY A 34 34.34 -22.43 31.05
C GLY A 34 34.90 -21.53 29.94
N GLY A 35 36.08 -21.86 29.41
CA GLY A 35 36.82 -20.97 28.51
C GLY A 35 36.60 -21.30 27.02
N VAL A 36 35.89 -20.44 26.30
CA VAL A 36 35.82 -20.44 24.83
C VAL A 36 36.40 -19.14 24.28
N ARG A 37 37.23 -19.25 23.23
CA ARG A 37 37.87 -18.09 22.57
C ARG A 37 36.98 -17.54 21.46
N LEU A 38 36.62 -16.25 21.54
CA LEU A 38 36.19 -15.46 20.37
C LEU A 38 37.08 -14.22 20.20
N ARG A 39 37.21 -13.75 18.96
CA ARG A 39 38.16 -12.69 18.57
C ARG A 39 37.53 -11.30 18.68
N ARG A 40 38.38 -10.29 18.90
CA ARG A 40 38.08 -8.85 18.65
C ARG A 40 37.73 -8.69 17.16
N CYS A 41 36.89 -7.74 16.71
CA CYS A 41 37.01 -6.29 16.91
C CYS A 41 35.71 -5.55 16.57
N PHE A 42 35.36 -4.54 17.37
CA PHE A 42 34.62 -3.36 16.90
C PHE A 42 35.29 -2.12 17.51
N THR A 43 35.52 -1.10 16.69
CA THR A 43 36.15 0.17 17.09
C THR A 43 35.14 1.30 16.92
N ASN A 44 34.77 1.95 18.03
CA ASN A 44 34.01 3.20 17.97
C ASN A 44 34.87 4.28 17.30
N CYS A 45 34.35 4.89 16.25
CA CYS A 45 34.83 6.19 15.76
C CYS A 45 33.91 7.28 16.28
N ASN A 46 34.51 8.27 16.94
CA ASN A 46 33.85 9.45 17.51
C ASN A 46 34.53 10.68 16.90
N THR A 47 33.78 11.58 16.27
CA THR A 47 34.33 12.72 15.51
C THR A 47 33.57 14.00 15.77
N ASN A 48 34.20 14.94 16.49
CA ASN A 48 33.78 16.33 16.62
C ASN A 48 34.81 17.23 15.91
N ASN A 49 34.33 18.33 15.29
CA ASN A 49 35.07 19.54 14.87
C ASN A 49 36.16 19.32 13.79
N ALA A 50 36.29 20.16 12.75
CA ALA A 50 36.60 21.59 12.88
C ALA A 50 36.39 22.39 11.57
N THR A 51 36.41 23.72 11.69
CA THR A 51 36.27 24.73 10.63
C THR A 51 37.62 25.20 10.03
N THR A 52 37.67 25.45 8.72
CA THR A 52 38.62 26.40 8.09
C THR A 52 38.05 27.00 6.79
N ALA A 53 38.62 28.11 6.28
CA ALA A 53 38.02 28.91 5.19
C ALA A 53 39.02 29.43 4.12
N ALA A 54 38.50 29.72 2.92
CA ALA A 54 39.06 30.58 1.87
C ALA A 54 37.87 31.09 0.99
N VAL A 55 37.69 32.33 0.50
CA VAL A 55 38.54 33.48 0.10
C VAL A 55 38.71 33.60 -1.44
N MET A 56 38.27 34.74 -1.98
CA MET A 56 38.29 35.18 -3.40
C MET A 56 37.33 34.42 -4.36
N ARG A 57 36.81 35.04 -5.45
CA ARG A 57 37.23 36.27 -6.16
C ARG A 57 36.03 37.01 -6.80
N SER A 58 36.22 38.28 -7.16
CA SER A 58 35.21 39.12 -7.83
C SER A 58 35.36 39.18 -9.36
N SER A 59 34.24 39.42 -10.05
CA SER A 59 34.12 39.82 -11.47
C SER A 59 32.88 40.70 -11.64
N SER A 60 32.78 41.51 -12.70
CA SER A 60 31.79 42.59 -12.82
C SER A 60 30.99 42.59 -14.12
N SER A 61 29.86 43.31 -14.08
CA SER A 61 29.26 44.08 -15.19
C SER A 61 28.83 43.39 -16.49
N SER A 62 27.53 43.50 -16.82
CA SER A 62 27.11 44.24 -18.02
C SER A 62 25.67 44.74 -17.86
N SER A 63 25.27 45.76 -18.64
CA SER A 63 23.97 46.41 -18.57
C SER A 63 23.31 46.48 -19.95
N ILE A 64 21.99 46.29 -20.02
CA ILE A 64 21.19 46.51 -21.22
C ILE A 64 19.92 47.29 -20.84
N VAL A 65 19.49 48.20 -21.72
CA VAL A 65 18.34 49.08 -21.57
C VAL A 65 17.37 48.81 -22.73
N GLY A 66 16.06 48.71 -22.46
CA GLY A 66 15.05 48.34 -23.48
C GLY A 66 13.68 48.96 -23.20
N ASN A 67 13.32 49.97 -23.99
CA ASN A 67 12.15 50.84 -23.78
C ASN A 67 10.77 50.18 -23.93
N SER A 68 9.85 50.60 -23.04
CA SER A 68 8.40 50.79 -23.16
C SER A 68 7.69 50.72 -24.54
N LEU A 69 6.44 50.22 -24.58
CA LEU A 69 5.18 50.97 -24.82
C LEU A 69 3.93 50.04 -24.74
N PRO A 70 2.67 50.54 -24.58
CA PRO A 70 1.49 49.73 -24.23
C PRO A 70 0.34 49.65 -25.27
N SER A 71 -0.56 48.68 -25.09
CA SER A 71 -1.94 48.62 -25.61
C SER A 71 -2.78 47.69 -24.71
N LEU A 72 -3.91 48.02 -24.08
CA LEU A 72 -5.19 48.59 -24.58
C LEU A 72 -5.84 47.83 -25.74
N ILE A 73 -6.65 46.79 -25.43
CA ILE A 73 -8.02 46.56 -25.95
C ILE A 73 -8.81 45.79 -24.86
N SER A 74 -10.09 46.12 -24.66
CA SER A 74 -11.05 45.34 -23.84
C SER A 74 -12.37 45.16 -24.60
N PRO A 75 -12.99 43.95 -24.60
CA PRO A 75 -14.34 43.75 -25.12
C PRO A 75 -15.40 43.71 -24.01
N SER A 76 -16.55 44.35 -24.27
CA SER A 76 -17.70 44.50 -23.38
C SER A 76 -18.44 43.21 -23.02
N THR A 77 -18.87 43.07 -21.77
CA THR A 77 -19.95 42.16 -21.36
C THR A 77 -21.33 42.73 -21.71
N SER A 78 -22.32 41.86 -21.90
CA SER A 78 -23.71 42.26 -22.21
C SER A 78 -24.58 42.25 -20.95
N SER A 79 -25.47 43.24 -20.83
CA SER A 79 -26.32 43.43 -19.65
C SER A 79 -27.63 42.66 -19.73
N ARG A 80 -28.09 42.13 -18.59
CA ARG A 80 -29.46 41.63 -18.42
C ARG A 80 -30.04 42.24 -17.14
N GLN A 81 -31.03 43.10 -17.29
CA GLN A 81 -31.64 43.82 -16.17
C GLN A 81 -32.61 42.92 -15.40
N HIS A 82 -32.56 42.97 -14.07
CA HIS A 82 -33.73 42.78 -13.23
C HIS A 82 -33.82 43.96 -12.25
N GLN A 83 -35.02 44.56 -12.17
CA GLN A 83 -35.30 45.64 -11.24
C GLN A 83 -35.77 45.04 -9.89
N ASN A 84 -35.37 45.67 -8.80
CA ASN A 84 -36.16 45.74 -7.58
C ASN A 84 -35.86 47.07 -6.88
N HIS A 85 -36.91 47.77 -6.44
CA HIS A 85 -36.80 48.94 -5.58
C HIS A 85 -36.99 48.51 -4.13
N HIS A 86 -36.08 48.89 -3.23
CA HIS A 86 -36.37 49.87 -2.16
C HIS A 86 -35.08 50.22 -1.38
N ASP A 87 -35.22 51.08 -0.37
CA ASP A 87 -34.22 51.38 0.68
C ASP A 87 -32.88 52.01 0.23
N ALA A 88 -32.98 53.11 -0.51
CA ALA A 88 -31.91 54.10 -0.62
C ALA A 88 -32.10 55.23 0.40
N ASP A 89 -31.06 55.51 1.20
CA ASP A 89 -30.68 56.85 1.73
C ASP A 89 -29.57 56.80 2.82
N ASN A 90 -29.03 55.62 3.18
CA ASN A 90 -28.04 55.50 4.28
C ASN A 90 -26.81 54.59 4.03
N SER A 91 -26.53 54.18 2.79
CA SER A 91 -25.44 53.23 2.45
C SER A 91 -24.20 53.83 1.77
N ILE A 92 -24.27 55.08 1.32
CA ILE A 92 -23.31 55.65 0.35
C ILE A 92 -21.86 55.70 0.89
N ASN A 93 -21.66 55.90 2.19
CA ASN A 93 -20.32 56.07 2.76
C ASN A 93 -19.56 54.75 2.99
N GLN A 94 -20.25 53.61 3.16
CA GLN A 94 -19.55 52.32 3.35
C GLN A 94 -18.89 51.83 2.05
N THR A 95 -19.52 52.10 0.90
CA THR A 95 -19.01 51.71 -0.42
C THR A 95 -17.73 52.41 -0.86
N GLU A 96 -17.32 53.51 -0.22
CA GLU A 96 -16.01 54.15 -0.49
C GLU A 96 -14.91 53.53 0.39
N GLU A 97 -15.19 53.29 1.67
CA GLU A 97 -14.22 52.69 2.62
C GLU A 97 -13.89 51.23 2.26
N GLU A 98 -14.89 50.41 1.87
CA GLU A 98 -14.67 49.05 1.34
C GLU A 98 -13.87 49.04 0.03
N ASN A 99 -14.00 50.07 -0.81
CA ASN A 99 -13.25 50.18 -2.06
C ASN A 99 -11.80 50.61 -1.81
N GLU A 100 -11.55 51.53 -0.88
CA GLU A 100 -10.20 51.86 -0.43
C GLU A 100 -9.50 50.65 0.18
N GLU A 101 -10.19 49.83 0.99
CA GLU A 101 -9.62 48.62 1.56
C GLU A 101 -9.29 47.58 0.49
N ARG A 102 -10.15 47.40 -0.53
CA ARG A 102 -9.88 46.54 -1.69
C ARG A 102 -8.72 47.03 -2.56
N GLU A 103 -8.62 48.33 -2.84
CA GLU A 103 -7.47 48.91 -3.55
C GLU A 103 -6.17 48.72 -2.75
N ARG A 104 -6.18 48.95 -1.43
CA ARG A 104 -5.03 48.69 -0.55
C ARG A 104 -4.64 47.22 -0.56
N TYR A 105 -5.60 46.30 -0.51
CA TYR A 105 -5.33 44.85 -0.58
C TYR A 105 -4.74 44.47 -1.95
N ARG A 106 -5.31 44.98 -3.05
CA ARG A 106 -4.77 44.71 -4.40
C ARG A 106 -3.37 45.27 -4.58
N LEU A 107 -3.08 46.48 -4.09
CA LEU A 107 -1.74 47.08 -4.13
C LEU A 107 -0.74 46.31 -3.25
N ALA A 108 -1.15 45.83 -2.07
CA ALA A 108 -0.30 44.97 -1.25
C ALA A 108 0.01 43.63 -1.95
N GLN A 109 -0.98 43.05 -2.63
CA GLN A 109 -0.82 41.81 -3.40
C GLN A 109 0.02 42.01 -4.67
N GLU A 110 -0.12 43.14 -5.37
CA GLU A 110 0.76 43.56 -6.47
C GLU A 110 2.22 43.71 -5.99
N VAL A 111 2.46 44.27 -4.80
CA VAL A 111 3.80 44.39 -4.20
C VAL A 111 4.38 43.03 -3.80
N ILE A 112 3.59 42.16 -3.17
CA ILE A 112 4.02 40.81 -2.78
C ILE A 112 4.37 39.99 -4.04
N ASN A 113 3.50 40.01 -5.06
CA ASN A 113 3.75 39.31 -6.31
C ASN A 113 4.99 39.88 -7.02
N ALA A 114 5.17 41.21 -7.05
CA ALA A 114 6.37 41.82 -7.62
C ALA A 114 7.66 41.49 -6.85
N GLU A 115 7.60 41.24 -5.53
CA GLU A 115 8.74 40.76 -4.76
C GLU A 115 9.04 39.27 -5.03
N LEU A 116 8.00 38.45 -5.21
CA LEU A 116 8.15 37.04 -5.60
C LEU A 116 8.70 36.90 -7.03
N ASP A 117 8.16 37.64 -8.00
CA ASP A 117 8.67 37.70 -9.39
C ASP A 117 10.11 38.23 -9.46
N ALA A 118 10.49 39.15 -8.57
CA ALA A 118 11.86 39.65 -8.46
C ALA A 118 12.84 38.64 -7.83
N ARG A 119 12.35 37.65 -7.06
CA ARG A 119 13.16 36.56 -6.49
C ARG A 119 13.42 35.49 -7.55
N THR A 120 14.19 35.83 -8.58
CA THR A 120 14.67 34.91 -9.62
C THR A 120 15.67 33.85 -9.12
N GLY A 121 15.79 33.66 -7.80
CA GLY A 121 16.72 32.74 -7.15
C GLY A 121 16.21 31.29 -7.21
N ARG A 122 17.04 30.38 -7.71
CA ARG A 122 16.76 28.94 -7.58
C ARG A 122 16.86 28.55 -6.09
N PRO A 123 16.01 27.63 -5.58
CA PRO A 123 15.97 27.28 -4.15
C PRO A 123 17.26 26.69 -3.59
N TRP A 124 18.22 26.32 -4.46
CA TRP A 124 19.54 25.80 -4.13
C TRP A 124 20.63 26.88 -3.96
N GLN A 125 20.33 28.16 -4.25
CA GLN A 125 21.32 29.24 -4.33
C GLN A 125 20.98 30.47 -3.48
N ASP A 126 19.69 30.75 -3.23
CA ASP A 126 19.30 31.76 -2.25
C ASP A 126 19.39 31.18 -0.82
N PRO A 127 19.99 31.90 0.15
CA PRO A 127 19.99 31.45 1.53
C PRO A 127 18.56 31.50 2.10
N TRP A 128 18.06 30.37 2.61
CA TRP A 128 16.80 30.25 3.36
C TRP A 128 16.79 30.97 4.73
N HIS A 129 17.57 32.04 4.87
CA HIS A 129 17.49 32.94 6.01
C HIS A 129 16.33 33.92 5.80
N ILE A 130 15.11 33.40 5.99
CA ILE A 130 14.01 34.23 6.49
C ILE A 130 14.58 34.96 7.71
N SER A 131 14.63 36.28 7.68
CA SER A 131 15.32 37.02 8.75
C SER A 131 14.57 36.85 10.08
N GLU A 132 15.26 37.02 11.21
CA GLU A 132 14.54 37.11 12.49
C GLU A 132 13.51 38.25 12.47
N GLU A 133 13.76 39.33 11.72
CA GLU A 133 12.79 40.42 11.50
C GLU A 133 11.57 40.00 10.67
N GLN A 134 11.71 39.09 9.69
CA GLN A 134 10.56 38.51 8.97
C GLN A 134 9.77 37.53 9.86
N TRP A 135 10.45 36.65 10.60
CA TRP A 135 9.82 35.77 11.61
C TRP A 135 9.12 36.56 12.73
N MET A 136 9.67 37.72 13.11
CA MET A 136 9.09 38.63 14.11
C MET A 136 8.12 39.66 13.51
N SER A 137 7.88 39.64 12.19
CA SER A 137 6.98 40.62 11.57
C SER A 137 5.52 40.28 11.86
N THR A 138 4.94 41.01 12.82
CA THR A 138 3.59 40.78 13.39
C THR A 138 2.43 40.89 12.41
N ASN A 139 2.70 41.21 11.14
CA ASN A 139 1.68 41.40 10.11
C ASN A 139 1.42 40.10 9.32
N THR A 140 2.38 39.18 9.30
CA THR A 140 2.23 37.82 8.75
C THR A 140 2.31 36.79 9.88
N THR A 141 1.37 36.89 10.83
CA THR A 141 1.04 35.77 11.71
C THR A 141 0.55 34.59 10.86
N GLN A 142 0.73 33.36 11.36
CA GLN A 142 0.25 32.15 10.68
C GLN A 142 -1.28 32.15 10.48
N GLU A 143 -2.00 32.92 11.30
CA GLU A 143 -3.44 33.20 11.24
C GLU A 143 -3.85 34.10 10.05
N ASN A 144 -2.92 34.86 9.47
CA ASN A 144 -3.15 35.73 8.31
C ASN A 144 -2.84 35.04 6.96
N LEU A 145 -2.34 33.80 6.98
CA LEU A 145 -2.30 32.97 5.78
C LEU A 145 -3.72 32.50 5.49
N ALA A 146 -4.26 32.87 4.32
CA ALA A 146 -5.57 32.40 3.86
C ALA A 146 -5.68 30.87 4.01
N ASP A 147 -6.79 30.40 4.57
CA ASP A 147 -7.08 28.98 4.65
C ASP A 147 -7.03 28.33 3.27
N TRP A 148 -6.64 27.06 3.25
CA TRP A 148 -6.49 26.30 2.00
C TRP A 148 -7.83 26.23 1.25
N SER A 149 -7.83 26.64 -0.02
CA SER A 149 -8.95 26.49 -0.95
C SER A 149 -8.57 25.52 -2.08
N PRO A 150 -9.51 24.72 -2.61
CA PRO A 150 -9.35 24.02 -3.88
C PRO A 150 -8.93 24.94 -5.05
N ASP A 151 -9.20 26.24 -4.98
CA ASP A 151 -8.78 27.23 -5.99
C ASP A 151 -7.25 27.43 -6.06
N PHE A 152 -6.50 27.04 -5.03
CA PHE A 152 -5.04 27.12 -4.97
C PHE A 152 -4.32 25.86 -5.48
N VAL A 153 -5.06 24.85 -5.94
CA VAL A 153 -4.48 23.60 -6.44
C VAL A 153 -3.97 23.80 -7.86
N SER A 154 -2.71 23.46 -8.10
CA SER A 154 -2.09 23.58 -9.42
C SER A 154 -2.88 22.77 -10.45
N ARG A 155 -3.04 23.36 -11.65
CA ARG A 155 -3.71 22.68 -12.77
C ARG A 155 -3.06 21.33 -13.11
N VAL A 156 -1.74 21.21 -12.93
CA VAL A 156 -1.00 19.95 -13.17
C VAL A 156 -1.43 18.86 -12.19
N SER A 157 -1.71 19.20 -10.93
CA SER A 157 -2.24 18.23 -9.96
C SER A 157 -3.69 17.86 -10.25
N LEU A 158 -4.54 18.84 -10.62
CA LEU A 158 -5.92 18.57 -11.05
C LEU A 158 -5.99 17.70 -12.33
N GLU A 159 -5.04 17.84 -13.26
CA GLU A 159 -4.95 17.01 -14.48
C GLU A 159 -4.40 15.59 -14.22
N ARG A 160 -3.70 15.37 -13.09
CA ARG A 160 -3.21 14.05 -12.68
C ARG A 160 -4.23 13.26 -11.87
N ILE A 161 -4.99 13.89 -10.99
CA ILE A 161 -5.89 13.17 -10.07
C ILE A 161 -7.13 12.69 -10.81
N GLN A 162 -7.12 11.42 -11.22
CA GLN A 162 -8.32 10.75 -11.72
C GLN A 162 -9.13 10.20 -10.55
N ILE A 163 -10.32 10.77 -10.31
CA ILE A 163 -11.31 10.29 -9.33
C ILE A 163 -12.40 9.54 -10.10
N LEU A 164 -12.84 8.39 -9.60
CA LEU A 164 -14.00 7.70 -10.17
C LEU A 164 -15.29 8.49 -9.93
N GLU A 165 -16.07 8.74 -10.99
CA GLU A 165 -17.31 9.54 -10.94
C GLU A 165 -18.34 9.01 -9.93
N ASN A 166 -18.34 7.70 -9.69
CA ASN A 166 -19.23 7.01 -8.73
C ASN A 166 -18.69 6.98 -7.28
N GLY A 167 -17.55 7.64 -7.02
CA GLY A 167 -16.86 7.68 -5.72
C GLY A 167 -16.16 6.37 -5.38
N ILE A 168 -16.92 5.41 -4.84
CA ILE A 168 -16.45 4.08 -4.45
C ILE A 168 -16.92 3.06 -5.50
N PRO A 169 -16.01 2.39 -6.22
CA PRO A 169 -16.35 1.31 -7.14
C PRO A 169 -16.74 0.02 -6.41
N THR A 170 -17.47 -0.83 -7.11
CA THR A 170 -17.67 -2.23 -6.75
C THR A 170 -16.39 -3.05 -6.95
N LEU A 171 -16.31 -4.24 -6.34
CA LEU A 171 -15.23 -5.19 -6.62
C LEU A 171 -15.19 -5.61 -8.10
N GLU A 172 -16.35 -5.67 -8.77
CA GLU A 172 -16.46 -6.05 -10.18
C GLU A 172 -15.96 -4.95 -11.12
N GLU A 173 -16.18 -3.68 -10.78
CA GLU A 173 -15.53 -2.56 -11.47
C GLU A 173 -14.01 -2.60 -11.24
N ILE A 174 -13.54 -2.79 -10.00
CA ILE A 174 -12.11 -2.87 -9.69
C ILE A 174 -11.41 -4.02 -10.44
N SER A 175 -11.99 -5.22 -10.49
CA SER A 175 -11.38 -6.36 -11.20
C SER A 175 -11.28 -6.12 -12.71
N LYS A 176 -12.15 -5.27 -13.26
CA LYS A 176 -12.17 -4.82 -14.66
C LYS A 176 -11.40 -3.53 -14.94
N LEU A 177 -10.83 -2.85 -13.93
CA LEU A 177 -9.99 -1.66 -14.14
C LEU A 177 -8.72 -2.04 -14.89
N ASN A 178 -8.72 -1.84 -16.20
CA ASN A 178 -7.52 -1.92 -17.01
C ASN A 178 -6.64 -0.68 -16.76
N ASN A 179 -5.36 -0.81 -17.11
CA ASN A 179 -4.39 0.28 -17.09
C ASN A 179 -4.07 0.85 -15.68
N LEU A 180 -4.09 0.00 -14.65
CA LEU A 180 -3.45 0.35 -13.36
C LEU A 180 -1.94 0.08 -13.44
N PRO A 181 -1.07 0.99 -12.97
CA PRO A 181 0.37 0.83 -13.12
C PRO A 181 0.90 -0.34 -12.30
N VAL A 182 1.49 -1.31 -13.00
CA VAL A 182 2.05 -2.51 -12.39
C VAL A 182 3.17 -2.12 -11.42
N GLY A 183 3.00 -2.50 -10.16
CA GLY A 183 3.92 -2.12 -9.10
C GLY A 183 5.34 -2.64 -9.35
N GLN A 184 6.34 -1.78 -9.14
CA GLN A 184 7.75 -2.20 -9.29
C GLN A 184 8.09 -3.31 -8.28
N PRO A 185 8.80 -4.38 -8.71
CA PRO A 185 9.13 -5.49 -7.82
C PRO A 185 9.93 -4.99 -6.60
N GLY A 186 9.68 -5.55 -5.42
CA GLY A 186 10.13 -5.05 -4.10
C GLY A 186 11.64 -5.01 -3.82
N LEU A 187 12.47 -5.08 -4.87
CA LEU A 187 13.95 -5.09 -4.90
C LEU A 187 14.57 -3.82 -4.31
N HIS A 188 14.62 -3.72 -2.99
CA HIS A 188 15.35 -2.62 -2.33
C HIS A 188 16.87 -2.87 -2.33
N PRO A 189 17.72 -1.85 -2.58
CA PRO A 189 19.19 -1.96 -2.49
C PRO A 189 19.74 -2.58 -1.20
N SER A 190 19.04 -2.51 -0.06
CA SER A 190 19.52 -3.08 1.21
C SER A 190 19.31 -4.59 1.36
N GLU A 191 18.36 -5.18 0.64
CA GLU A 191 17.99 -6.60 0.78
C GLU A 191 18.46 -7.41 -0.43
N TYR A 192 18.33 -6.84 -1.63
CA TYR A 192 18.72 -7.51 -2.87
C TYR A 192 19.76 -6.70 -3.66
N THR A 193 20.82 -6.24 -2.99
CA THR A 193 21.83 -5.32 -3.56
C THR A 193 22.33 -5.76 -4.95
N LYS A 194 22.58 -7.07 -5.15
CA LYS A 194 22.95 -7.64 -6.46
C LYS A 194 21.85 -7.46 -7.52
N LYS A 195 20.61 -7.90 -7.24
CA LYS A 195 19.47 -7.81 -8.17
C LYS A 195 19.10 -6.35 -8.46
N TYR A 196 19.06 -5.48 -7.44
CA TYR A 196 18.80 -4.06 -7.62
C TYR A 196 19.90 -3.35 -8.43
N ALA A 197 21.17 -3.68 -8.23
CA ALA A 197 22.25 -3.17 -9.06
C ALA A 197 22.13 -3.64 -10.52
N SER A 198 21.69 -4.88 -10.76
CA SER A 198 21.37 -5.40 -12.10
C SER A 198 20.21 -4.63 -12.74
N TYR A 199 19.07 -4.53 -12.05
CA TYR A 199 17.88 -3.79 -12.49
C TYR A 199 18.21 -2.32 -12.82
N ARG A 200 18.92 -1.62 -11.91
CA ARG A 200 19.36 -0.24 -12.12
C ARG A 200 20.30 -0.08 -13.31
N LYS A 201 21.24 -1.03 -13.53
CA LYS A 201 22.07 -1.05 -14.75
C LYS A 201 21.24 -1.31 -16.01
N SER A 202 20.22 -2.16 -15.94
CA SER A 202 19.34 -2.42 -17.06
C SER A 202 18.50 -1.20 -17.43
N TRP A 203 17.93 -0.50 -16.45
CA TRP A 203 17.17 0.73 -16.66
C TRP A 203 18.03 1.89 -17.21
N TYR A 204 19.28 2.00 -16.75
CA TYR A 204 20.25 2.94 -17.33
C TYR A 204 20.63 2.57 -18.76
N TYR A 205 20.83 1.28 -19.05
CA TYR A 205 21.09 0.81 -20.41
C TYR A 205 19.91 1.08 -21.34
N GLU A 206 18.68 0.84 -20.89
CA GLU A 206 17.44 1.12 -21.62
C GLU A 206 17.26 2.62 -21.90
N SER A 207 17.50 3.47 -20.90
CA SER A 207 17.44 4.93 -21.04
C SER A 207 18.45 5.44 -22.07
N VAL A 208 19.71 5.00 -21.98
CA VAL A 208 20.74 5.28 -22.99
C VAL A 208 20.31 4.74 -24.35
N SER A 209 19.75 3.53 -24.40
CA SER A 209 19.35 2.88 -25.64
C SER A 209 18.23 3.61 -26.36
N LYS A 210 17.27 4.19 -25.64
CA LYS A 210 16.20 5.01 -26.25
C LYS A 210 16.78 6.25 -26.95
N THR A 211 17.65 7.01 -26.28
CA THR A 211 18.29 8.20 -26.86
C THR A 211 19.29 7.84 -27.98
N VAL A 212 20.02 6.73 -27.88
CA VAL A 212 20.86 6.22 -28.97
C VAL A 212 20.03 5.86 -30.20
N GLN A 213 18.89 5.18 -30.03
CA GLN A 213 17.99 4.82 -31.13
C GLN A 213 17.37 6.07 -31.78
N GLU A 214 16.96 7.05 -30.98
CA GLU A 214 16.45 8.34 -31.44
C GLU A 214 17.45 9.06 -32.34
N LEU A 215 18.67 9.33 -31.84
CA LEU A 215 19.72 10.05 -32.57
C LEU A 215 20.30 9.27 -33.76
N ALA A 216 20.42 7.95 -33.66
CA ALA A 216 20.99 7.10 -34.71
C ALA A 216 19.99 6.72 -35.81
N SER A 217 18.68 6.77 -35.56
CA SER A 217 17.62 6.32 -36.46
C SER A 217 17.80 6.79 -37.91
N ASP A 218 17.99 8.10 -38.06
CA ASP A 218 18.08 8.78 -39.34
C ASP A 218 19.43 8.52 -40.05
N ARG A 219 20.51 8.33 -39.27
CA ARG A 219 21.87 8.05 -39.79
C ARG A 219 22.01 6.59 -40.22
N VAL A 220 21.56 5.64 -39.41
CA VAL A 220 21.48 4.21 -39.75
C VAL A 220 20.63 4.01 -41.00
N THR A 221 19.49 4.72 -41.11
CA THR A 221 18.66 4.69 -42.32
C THR A 221 19.40 5.22 -43.56
N LYS A 222 20.24 6.25 -43.43
CA LYS A 222 21.09 6.76 -44.53
C LYS A 222 22.19 5.76 -44.91
N LEU A 223 22.90 5.18 -43.94
CA LEU A 223 23.93 4.17 -44.16
C LEU A 223 23.38 2.91 -44.85
N LEU A 224 22.24 2.39 -44.37
CA LEU A 224 21.63 1.19 -44.96
C LEU A 224 21.11 1.43 -46.39
N LYS A 225 20.64 2.65 -46.71
CA LYS A 225 20.31 3.06 -48.09
C LYS A 225 21.56 3.18 -48.97
N ALA A 226 22.64 3.77 -48.45
CA ALA A 226 23.91 3.89 -49.16
C ALA A 226 24.53 2.50 -49.44
N ALA A 227 24.47 1.59 -48.47
CA ALA A 227 24.94 0.21 -48.61
C ALA A 227 24.18 -0.57 -49.69
N THR A 228 22.84 -0.47 -49.75
CA THR A 228 22.06 -1.08 -50.83
C THR A 228 22.29 -0.42 -52.20
N THR A 229 22.56 0.88 -52.22
CA THR A 229 22.92 1.56 -53.48
C THR A 229 24.28 1.08 -53.98
N LYS A 230 25.27 0.94 -53.09
CA LYS A 230 26.59 0.35 -53.42
C LYS A 230 26.48 -1.12 -53.85
N SER A 231 25.59 -1.94 -53.26
CA SER A 231 25.43 -3.34 -53.70
C SER A 231 24.81 -3.44 -55.09
N ASN A 232 23.77 -2.66 -55.39
CA ASN A 232 23.08 -2.70 -56.68
C ASN A 232 23.94 -2.19 -57.86
N LEU A 233 25.02 -1.46 -57.57
CA LEU A 233 26.02 -1.04 -58.54
C LEU A 233 27.13 -2.10 -58.77
N LYS A 234 27.21 -3.16 -57.95
CA LYS A 234 28.37 -4.06 -57.92
C LYS A 234 28.30 -5.22 -58.92
N ASP A 235 27.14 -5.46 -59.54
CA ASP A 235 26.94 -6.54 -60.51
C ASP A 235 27.69 -6.34 -61.84
N SER A 236 28.23 -5.14 -62.12
CA SER A 236 29.03 -4.87 -63.32
C SER A 236 30.52 -5.24 -63.19
N ASN A 237 30.77 -6.51 -62.85
CA ASN A 237 31.92 -7.28 -63.35
C ASN A 237 33.34 -6.68 -63.16
N THR A 238 33.70 -6.20 -61.95
CA THR A 238 35.08 -5.77 -61.63
C THR A 238 35.53 -6.24 -60.24
N ALA A 239 36.66 -6.95 -60.18
CA ALA A 239 37.12 -7.69 -58.99
C ALA A 239 37.89 -6.83 -57.95
N SER A 240 37.31 -5.72 -57.48
CA SER A 240 37.83 -4.94 -56.35
C SER A 240 36.86 -4.97 -55.18
N ASN A 241 37.02 -5.97 -54.29
CA ASN A 241 36.06 -6.25 -53.22
C ASN A 241 36.53 -5.80 -51.82
N THR A 242 37.82 -5.47 -51.65
CA THR A 242 38.43 -5.17 -50.34
C THR A 242 38.11 -3.78 -49.81
N ASN A 243 38.17 -2.74 -50.64
CA ASN A 243 38.00 -1.35 -50.16
C ASN A 243 36.58 -1.10 -49.63
N ASP A 244 35.56 -1.66 -50.28
CA ASP A 244 34.15 -1.55 -49.86
C ASP A 244 33.85 -2.16 -48.48
N TRP A 245 34.78 -2.91 -47.87
CA TRP A 245 34.69 -3.29 -46.45
C TRP A 245 35.23 -2.19 -45.53
N TYR A 246 36.41 -1.63 -45.84
CA TYR A 246 36.99 -0.51 -45.09
C TYR A 246 36.10 0.74 -45.13
N ASP A 247 35.58 1.11 -46.31
CA ASP A 247 34.57 2.19 -46.48
C ASP A 247 33.41 2.05 -45.48
N LYS A 248 32.94 0.81 -45.24
CA LYS A 248 31.78 0.50 -44.40
C LYS A 248 32.14 0.48 -42.93
N GLN A 249 33.34 0.01 -42.58
CA GLN A 249 33.82 0.08 -41.20
C GLN A 249 34.02 1.54 -40.80
N GLU A 250 34.74 2.33 -41.60
CA GLU A 250 34.95 3.77 -41.37
C GLU A 250 33.63 4.54 -41.25
N SER A 251 32.62 4.21 -42.07
CA SER A 251 31.27 4.79 -41.98
C SER A 251 30.50 4.41 -40.70
N VAL A 252 30.84 3.29 -40.05
CA VAL A 252 30.24 2.84 -38.78
C VAL A 252 31.02 3.37 -37.58
N ASP A 253 32.35 3.43 -37.68
CA ASP A 253 33.23 3.98 -36.65
C ASP A 253 32.95 5.49 -36.50
N ILE A 254 32.81 6.25 -37.60
CA ILE A 254 32.38 7.67 -37.59
C ILE A 254 30.98 7.82 -36.96
N LEU A 255 30.01 6.96 -37.33
CA LEU A 255 28.67 6.99 -36.73
C LEU A 255 28.74 6.76 -35.21
N PHE A 256 29.60 5.87 -34.75
CA PHE A 256 29.76 5.61 -33.33
C PHE A 256 30.38 6.80 -32.59
N GLU A 257 31.43 7.42 -33.14
CA GLU A 257 32.03 8.63 -32.56
C GLU A 257 31.04 9.80 -32.48
N GLU A 258 30.33 10.12 -33.58
CA GLU A 258 29.30 11.17 -33.62
C GLU A 258 28.19 10.93 -32.59
N ILE A 259 27.61 9.73 -32.56
CA ILE A 259 26.51 9.38 -31.64
C ILE A 259 27.01 9.38 -30.19
N GLN A 260 28.23 8.94 -29.92
CA GLN A 260 28.78 8.98 -28.57
C GLN A 260 28.99 10.42 -28.08
N GLU A 261 29.45 11.34 -28.93
CA GLU A 261 29.57 12.76 -28.57
C GLU A 261 28.19 13.42 -28.37
N GLU A 262 27.21 13.12 -29.21
CA GLU A 262 25.87 13.70 -29.10
C GLU A 262 25.09 13.18 -27.87
N VAL A 263 25.14 11.87 -27.58
CA VAL A 263 24.48 11.29 -26.39
C VAL A 263 25.15 11.80 -25.10
N LEU A 264 26.46 12.10 -25.12
CA LEU A 264 27.17 12.71 -23.98
C LEU A 264 26.65 14.12 -23.64
N HIS A 265 26.28 14.89 -24.67
CA HIS A 265 25.75 16.26 -24.53
C HIS A 265 24.21 16.33 -24.43
N HIS A 266 23.51 15.20 -24.53
CA HIS A 266 22.06 15.17 -24.48
C HIS A 266 21.52 15.53 -23.08
N SER A 267 20.47 16.35 -23.02
CA SER A 267 20.00 16.95 -21.75
C SER A 267 19.51 15.92 -20.72
N SER A 268 18.91 14.81 -21.17
CA SER A 268 18.51 13.69 -20.32
C SER A 268 19.69 12.84 -19.81
N MET A 269 20.89 13.03 -20.36
CA MET A 269 22.06 12.17 -20.15
C MET A 269 23.16 12.79 -19.28
N ASP A 270 23.06 14.06 -18.86
CA ASP A 270 24.13 14.72 -18.09
C ASP A 270 24.58 13.91 -16.83
N ILE A 271 23.66 13.22 -16.14
CA ILE A 271 24.02 12.38 -15.00
C ILE A 271 24.63 11.04 -15.46
N LEU A 272 24.14 10.45 -16.56
CA LEU A 272 24.55 9.13 -17.03
C LEU A 272 25.86 9.15 -17.84
N SER A 273 26.16 10.24 -18.55
CA SER A 273 27.41 10.45 -19.29
C SER A 273 28.65 10.45 -18.40
N LYS A 274 28.46 10.66 -17.09
CA LYS A 274 29.50 10.60 -16.04
C LYS A 274 29.73 9.17 -15.50
N HIS A 275 28.99 8.16 -15.97
CA HIS A 275 29.10 6.76 -15.50
C HIS A 275 30.21 6.00 -16.26
N PRO A 276 31.07 5.19 -15.59
CA PRO A 276 32.21 4.54 -16.26
C PRO A 276 31.81 3.51 -17.34
N ASP A 277 30.65 2.87 -17.22
CA ASP A 277 30.16 1.93 -18.25
C ASP A 277 29.46 2.64 -19.45
N PHE A 278 29.30 3.96 -19.43
CA PHE A 278 28.44 4.69 -20.39
C PHE A 278 28.82 4.48 -21.86
N GLN A 279 30.10 4.55 -22.20
CA GLN A 279 30.58 4.31 -23.57
C GLN A 279 30.26 2.88 -24.06
N ASN A 280 30.37 1.89 -23.16
CA ASN A 280 30.03 0.50 -23.45
C ASN A 280 28.51 0.33 -23.67
N TRP A 281 27.68 1.08 -22.95
CA TRP A 281 26.22 1.10 -23.14
C TRP A 281 25.82 1.73 -24.48
N VAL A 282 26.43 2.86 -24.84
CA VAL A 282 26.19 3.52 -26.14
C VAL A 282 26.58 2.58 -27.29
N GLY A 283 27.78 2.00 -27.25
CA GLY A 283 28.28 1.09 -28.30
C GLY A 283 27.41 -0.16 -28.46
N ARG A 284 27.08 -0.83 -27.35
CA ARG A 284 26.21 -2.02 -27.37
C ARG A 284 24.81 -1.68 -27.89
N SER A 285 24.22 -0.54 -27.48
CA SER A 285 22.91 -0.13 -28.01
C SER A 285 22.95 0.15 -29.51
N LEU A 286 24.00 0.81 -30.01
CA LEU A 286 24.14 1.08 -31.43
C LEU A 286 24.30 -0.21 -32.24
N GLU A 287 25.06 -1.19 -31.73
CA GLU A 287 25.20 -2.53 -32.33
C GLU A 287 23.86 -3.30 -32.34
N GLU A 288 23.11 -3.30 -31.23
CA GLU A 288 21.78 -3.92 -31.15
C GLU A 288 20.79 -3.26 -32.12
N TYR A 289 20.82 -1.92 -32.26
CA TYR A 289 19.96 -1.18 -33.17
C TYR A 289 20.33 -1.36 -34.65
N LEU A 290 21.64 -1.36 -34.99
CA LEU A 290 22.14 -1.72 -36.31
C LEU A 290 21.70 -3.14 -36.69
N THR A 291 21.82 -4.09 -35.76
CA THR A 291 21.43 -5.49 -35.95
C THR A 291 19.92 -5.64 -36.17
N LYS A 292 19.08 -4.96 -35.37
CA LYS A 292 17.62 -4.91 -35.58
C LYS A 292 17.28 -4.30 -36.95
N SER A 293 17.93 -3.20 -37.32
CA SER A 293 17.70 -2.49 -38.59
C SER A 293 18.10 -3.32 -39.81
N MET A 294 19.24 -4.02 -39.77
CA MET A 294 19.65 -4.94 -40.83
C MET A 294 18.72 -6.16 -40.98
N LYS A 295 18.17 -6.68 -39.87
CA LYS A 295 17.14 -7.75 -39.92
C LYS A 295 15.86 -7.25 -40.60
N LYS A 296 15.35 -6.08 -40.19
CA LYS A 296 14.16 -5.43 -40.79
C LYS A 296 14.38 -5.12 -42.29
N GLN A 297 15.57 -4.67 -42.68
CA GLN A 297 15.90 -4.46 -44.10
C GLN A 297 15.95 -5.76 -44.91
N LYS A 298 16.47 -6.87 -44.34
CA LYS A 298 16.44 -8.19 -45.00
C LYS A 298 15.03 -8.74 -45.18
N GLN A 299 14.12 -8.48 -44.24
CA GLN A 299 12.70 -8.85 -44.35
C GLN A 299 11.95 -7.98 -45.38
N ASN A 300 12.29 -6.68 -45.45
CA ASN A 300 11.63 -5.74 -46.37
C ASN A 300 12.16 -5.80 -47.81
N SER A 301 13.29 -6.46 -48.08
CA SER A 301 13.74 -6.77 -49.44
C SER A 301 12.74 -7.73 -50.11
N PRO A 302 12.03 -7.34 -51.18
CA PRO A 302 11.03 -8.21 -51.80
C PRO A 302 11.71 -9.46 -52.35
N ALA A 303 11.35 -10.63 -51.83
CA ALA A 303 11.94 -11.89 -52.23
C ALA A 303 11.63 -12.18 -53.70
N THR A 304 12.65 -12.10 -54.57
CA THR A 304 12.55 -12.44 -55.99
C THR A 304 12.02 -13.88 -56.12
N SER A 305 10.79 -14.01 -56.60
CA SER A 305 9.96 -15.21 -56.50
C SER A 305 10.43 -16.33 -57.44
N THR A 306 11.53 -16.97 -57.05
CA THR A 306 12.09 -18.13 -57.75
C THR A 306 11.27 -19.37 -57.41
N ALA A 307 10.13 -19.53 -58.09
CA ALA A 307 9.22 -20.64 -57.91
C ALA A 307 9.84 -21.97 -58.41
N THR A 308 10.45 -22.73 -57.50
CA THR A 308 10.97 -24.08 -57.78
C THR A 308 10.43 -25.08 -56.77
N THR A 309 9.71 -26.07 -57.30
CA THR A 309 9.00 -27.14 -56.57
C THR A 309 9.91 -28.01 -55.72
N THR A 310 9.55 -28.22 -54.45
CA THR A 310 9.95 -29.41 -53.67
C THR A 310 8.73 -29.96 -52.93
N THR A 311 8.30 -31.16 -53.32
CA THR A 311 7.32 -31.97 -52.58
C THR A 311 8.09 -32.90 -51.64
N GLN A 312 7.48 -33.28 -50.49
CA GLN A 312 8.08 -34.15 -49.45
C GLN A 312 9.18 -33.41 -48.63
N THR A 313 9.33 -33.64 -47.32
CA THR A 313 8.91 -34.80 -46.51
C THR A 313 8.44 -34.38 -45.11
N GLU A 314 7.22 -34.75 -44.73
CA GLU A 314 6.81 -34.80 -43.31
C GLU A 314 7.12 -36.20 -42.75
N ALA A 315 8.23 -36.35 -42.03
CA ALA A 315 8.50 -37.50 -41.17
C ALA A 315 9.72 -37.25 -40.26
N LYS A 316 9.74 -37.97 -39.12
CA LYS A 316 10.92 -38.22 -38.27
C LYS A 316 11.55 -37.01 -37.58
N LYS A 317 10.94 -36.59 -36.46
CA LYS A 317 11.63 -35.85 -35.38
C LYS A 317 11.29 -36.42 -33.98
N GLU A 318 11.40 -37.74 -33.86
CA GLU A 318 11.43 -38.47 -32.59
C GLU A 318 12.67 -39.37 -32.55
N ALA A 319 13.07 -39.74 -31.32
CA ALA A 319 14.22 -40.58 -30.97
C ALA A 319 15.61 -40.06 -31.39
N GLU A 320 16.27 -39.33 -30.47
CA GLU A 320 17.70 -39.51 -30.17
C GLU A 320 18.03 -38.94 -28.77
N LYS A 321 18.17 -39.85 -27.79
CA LYS A 321 18.66 -39.68 -26.41
C LYS A 321 19.18 -41.06 -25.99
N GLU A 322 20.17 -41.11 -25.09
CA GLU A 322 21.07 -42.28 -24.87
C GLU A 322 22.01 -42.47 -26.11
N ASP A 323 23.32 -42.72 -26.00
CA ASP A 323 24.20 -42.93 -24.83
C ASP A 323 25.59 -42.31 -25.06
N VAL A 324 26.12 -41.55 -24.08
CA VAL A 324 27.57 -41.44 -23.83
C VAL A 324 27.81 -41.24 -22.33
N ALA A 325 28.44 -42.22 -21.69
CA ALA A 325 28.97 -42.08 -20.33
C ALA A 325 30.43 -42.54 -20.30
N THR A 326 31.36 -41.68 -19.84
CA THR A 326 32.37 -42.02 -18.82
C THR A 326 33.29 -40.87 -18.40
N ALA A 327 33.53 -40.81 -17.09
CA ALA A 327 34.77 -40.45 -16.38
C ALA A 327 35.28 -38.99 -16.30
N ALA A 328 35.55 -38.62 -15.04
CA ALA A 328 36.34 -37.48 -14.53
C ALA A 328 35.76 -36.05 -14.75
N ASP A 329 35.97 -35.09 -13.84
CA ASP A 329 36.77 -35.10 -12.59
C ASP A 329 36.03 -34.35 -11.46
N ALA A 330 36.41 -34.62 -10.20
CA ALA A 330 35.69 -34.11 -9.03
C ALA A 330 36.12 -32.68 -8.64
N LYS A 331 35.16 -31.77 -8.55
CA LYS A 331 35.25 -30.54 -7.75
C LYS A 331 33.93 -30.23 -7.06
N GLU A 332 34.03 -29.94 -5.78
CA GLU A 332 32.95 -29.39 -4.95
C GLU A 332 32.65 -27.96 -5.42
N GLY A 333 31.37 -27.58 -5.44
CA GLY A 333 30.87 -26.35 -6.06
C GLY A 333 29.39 -26.14 -5.76
N GLU A 334 29.08 -25.88 -4.50
CA GLU A 334 27.73 -25.72 -3.96
C GLU A 334 27.28 -24.25 -4.05
N GLU A 335 26.57 -23.88 -5.12
CA GLU A 335 25.86 -22.59 -5.24
C GLU A 335 24.49 -22.74 -5.95
N ASP A 336 23.41 -22.39 -5.22
CA ASP A 336 22.08 -21.92 -5.65
C ASP A 336 21.57 -22.22 -7.08
N SER A 337 20.91 -23.37 -7.28
CA SER A 337 20.14 -23.65 -8.50
C SER A 337 18.69 -23.12 -8.50
N ALA A 338 18.14 -22.76 -7.34
CA ALA A 338 16.73 -22.44 -7.15
C ALA A 338 16.28 -21.06 -7.71
N GLY A 339 17.22 -20.15 -8.00
CA GLY A 339 16.89 -18.76 -8.33
C GLY A 339 16.37 -18.49 -9.74
N LYS A 340 16.46 -19.47 -10.66
CA LYS A 340 16.41 -19.19 -12.12
C LYS A 340 15.02 -19.15 -12.75
N THR A 341 14.07 -19.93 -12.23
CA THR A 341 12.71 -20.06 -12.79
C THR A 341 11.90 -18.77 -12.69
N VAL A 342 12.00 -18.06 -11.57
CA VAL A 342 11.28 -16.79 -11.32
C VAL A 342 11.72 -15.69 -12.29
N GLU A 343 13.00 -15.68 -12.69
CA GLU A 343 13.58 -14.66 -13.57
C GLU A 343 13.12 -14.84 -15.02
N GLU A 344 12.96 -16.08 -15.49
CA GLU A 344 12.39 -16.39 -16.81
C GLU A 344 10.88 -16.07 -16.89
N HIS A 345 10.10 -16.37 -15.85
CA HIS A 345 8.67 -16.01 -15.80
C HIS A 345 8.43 -14.49 -15.78
N LEU A 346 9.22 -13.72 -15.00
CA LEU A 346 9.09 -12.26 -14.97
C LEU A 346 9.49 -11.63 -16.31
N ALA A 347 10.54 -12.15 -16.97
CA ALA A 347 10.96 -11.69 -18.29
C ALA A 347 9.91 -11.98 -19.39
N ALA A 348 9.23 -13.14 -19.33
CA ALA A 348 8.16 -13.48 -20.26
C ALA A 348 6.96 -12.54 -20.15
N ALA A 349 6.49 -12.25 -18.92
CA ALA A 349 5.37 -11.33 -18.67
C ALA A 349 5.63 -9.89 -19.15
N ILE A 350 6.90 -9.46 -19.19
CA ILE A 350 7.31 -8.15 -19.73
C ILE A 350 7.39 -8.17 -21.28
N ALA A 351 7.66 -9.33 -21.88
CA ALA A 351 7.83 -9.46 -23.33
C ALA A 351 6.51 -9.40 -24.11
N GLU A 352 5.44 -10.02 -23.62
CA GLU A 352 4.16 -10.14 -24.35
C GLU A 352 3.39 -8.82 -24.54
N LYS A 353 3.71 -7.76 -23.79
CA LYS A 353 2.98 -6.47 -23.80
C LYS A 353 3.34 -5.51 -24.97
N ASN A 354 4.02 -5.96 -26.03
CA ASN A 354 4.71 -5.08 -26.99
C ASN A 354 4.12 -5.00 -28.43
N GLU A 355 2.88 -5.47 -28.69
CA GLU A 355 2.28 -5.42 -30.04
C GLU A 355 0.99 -4.58 -30.11
N GLU A 356 1.16 -3.34 -30.60
CA GLU A 356 0.22 -2.47 -31.35
C GLU A 356 -1.09 -1.96 -30.72
N ASP A 357 -1.53 -2.38 -29.52
CA ASP A 357 -2.64 -1.69 -28.81
C ASP A 357 -2.20 -0.33 -28.20
N ASP A 358 -3.12 0.65 -28.17
CA ASP A 358 -2.88 2.10 -27.95
C ASP A 358 -1.99 2.49 -26.75
N ASP A 359 -1.30 3.65 -26.86
CA ASP A 359 -0.49 4.36 -25.84
C ASP A 359 -1.30 4.88 -24.61
N ALA A 360 -2.29 4.11 -24.15
CA ALA A 360 -3.10 4.41 -22.97
C ALA A 360 -2.29 4.22 -21.68
N VAL A 361 -1.50 5.25 -21.33
CA VAL A 361 -0.67 5.30 -20.11
C VAL A 361 -1.41 4.77 -18.88
N ASP A 362 -0.74 3.90 -18.11
CA ASP A 362 -1.28 3.29 -16.89
C ASP A 362 -1.46 4.34 -15.76
N ILE A 363 -2.52 5.15 -15.79
CA ILE A 363 -2.73 6.27 -14.87
C ILE A 363 -3.30 5.79 -13.51
N PRO A 364 -2.68 6.16 -12.36
CA PRO A 364 -3.25 5.92 -11.04
C PRO A 364 -4.63 6.55 -10.84
N VAL A 365 -5.59 5.73 -10.41
CA VAL A 365 -6.99 6.14 -10.14
C VAL A 365 -7.23 6.19 -8.63
N PHE A 366 -8.05 7.13 -8.17
CA PHE A 366 -8.52 7.25 -6.80
C PHE A 366 -10.00 6.91 -6.67
N MET A 367 -10.35 6.15 -5.62
CA MET A 367 -11.70 6.18 -5.07
C MET A 367 -11.79 7.29 -4.03
N ASP A 368 -12.91 7.99 -3.94
CA ASP A 368 -13.21 8.89 -2.81
C ASP A 368 -14.20 8.19 -1.88
N CYS A 369 -13.81 8.00 -0.61
CA CYS A 369 -14.59 7.23 0.35
C CYS A 369 -15.63 8.08 1.11
N PHE A 370 -15.61 9.41 0.96
CA PHE A 370 -16.56 10.31 1.60
C PHE A 370 -17.88 10.38 0.80
N ASP A 371 -19.00 10.08 1.45
CA ASP A 371 -20.33 10.23 0.84
C ASP A 371 -21.07 11.41 1.51
N PRO A 372 -21.40 12.49 0.78
CA PRO A 372 -22.02 13.69 1.38
C PRO A 372 -23.45 13.45 1.89
N ILE A 373 -24.14 12.39 1.44
CA ILE A 373 -25.48 12.01 1.92
C ILE A 373 -25.34 11.22 3.24
N ILE A 374 -24.39 10.28 3.28
CA ILE A 374 -24.20 9.36 4.41
C ILE A 374 -23.39 10.00 5.54
N ASP A 375 -22.26 10.65 5.22
CA ASP A 375 -21.36 11.27 6.20
C ASP A 375 -21.71 12.74 6.48
N GLY A 376 -22.22 13.46 5.47
CA GLY A 376 -22.61 14.87 5.56
C GLY A 376 -24.04 15.12 6.06
N GLY A 377 -24.87 14.08 6.25
CA GLY A 377 -26.29 14.19 6.60
C GLY A 377 -26.64 14.71 8.01
N GLY A 378 -25.72 15.40 8.70
CA GLY A 378 -26.04 16.20 9.88
C GLY A 378 -26.55 17.59 9.47
N ASN A 379 -27.31 18.27 10.33
CA ASN A 379 -27.63 19.67 10.11
C ASN A 379 -26.33 20.50 10.21
N MET A 380 -25.81 20.95 9.07
CA MET A 380 -24.58 21.74 8.98
C MET A 380 -24.67 23.11 9.70
N ASP A 381 -25.89 23.51 10.08
CA ASP A 381 -26.17 24.67 10.93
C ASP A 381 -25.74 24.48 12.41
N ASP A 382 -25.47 23.25 12.87
CA ASP A 382 -24.87 23.00 14.18
C ASP A 382 -23.34 23.07 14.10
N ASP A 383 -22.84 24.29 14.32
CA ASP A 383 -21.43 24.71 14.37
C ASP A 383 -20.55 23.94 15.38
N THR A 384 -21.15 23.02 16.17
CA THR A 384 -20.43 22.11 17.07
C THR A 384 -20.25 20.69 16.52
N SER A 385 -20.90 20.36 15.40
CA SER A 385 -20.90 19.02 14.81
C SER A 385 -19.70 18.76 13.89
N THR A 386 -18.54 18.47 14.49
CA THR A 386 -17.33 18.09 13.72
C THR A 386 -17.60 16.88 12.81
N THR A 387 -17.49 17.07 11.49
CA THR A 387 -17.66 15.99 10.50
C THR A 387 -16.77 14.80 10.81
N PRO A 388 -17.24 13.55 10.67
CA PRO A 388 -16.44 12.37 10.97
C PRO A 388 -15.21 12.28 10.05
N ILE A 389 -14.02 12.29 10.65
CA ILE A 389 -12.72 12.23 9.94
C ILE A 389 -12.60 10.95 9.10
N VAL A 390 -13.23 9.86 9.56
CA VAL A 390 -13.29 8.57 8.87
C VAL A 390 -14.71 8.36 8.32
N PRO A 391 -14.89 8.16 7.00
CA PRO A 391 -16.19 7.83 6.41
C PRO A 391 -16.85 6.58 7.00
N LYS A 392 -18.18 6.59 7.14
CA LYS A 392 -18.94 5.47 7.73
C LYS A 392 -18.75 4.15 6.97
N ILE A 393 -18.53 4.20 5.67
CA ILE A 393 -18.26 3.01 4.83
C ILE A 393 -17.02 2.21 5.28
N LEU A 394 -16.10 2.83 6.05
CA LEU A 394 -14.90 2.22 6.62
C LEU A 394 -15.02 1.87 8.11
N HIS A 395 -16.20 1.98 8.72
CA HIS A 395 -16.44 1.56 10.11
C HIS A 395 -15.98 0.09 10.30
N PRO A 396 -15.20 -0.24 11.35
CA PRO A 396 -14.95 0.50 12.58
C PRO A 396 -13.59 1.22 12.64
N LEU A 397 -13.00 1.59 11.50
CA LEU A 397 -11.75 2.35 11.45
C LEU A 397 -11.89 3.67 12.24
N LYS A 398 -10.85 4.00 13.02
CA LYS A 398 -10.83 5.12 13.98
C LYS A 398 -9.50 5.88 13.90
N VAL A 399 -9.52 7.12 14.37
CA VAL A 399 -8.30 7.89 14.72
C VAL A 399 -7.64 7.29 15.96
N HIS A 400 -6.33 7.07 15.92
CA HIS A 400 -5.56 6.51 17.04
C HIS A 400 -4.35 7.40 17.37
N LYS A 401 -4.51 8.30 18.35
CA LYS A 401 -3.53 9.35 18.72
C LYS A 401 -2.13 8.87 19.11
N HIS A 402 -1.95 7.57 19.37
CA HIS A 402 -0.71 6.98 19.86
C HIS A 402 -0.30 5.70 19.09
N GLY A 403 -0.81 5.52 17.86
CA GLY A 403 -0.54 4.34 17.02
C GLY A 403 -1.68 3.31 16.99
N GLY A 404 -1.71 2.53 15.91
CA GLY A 404 -2.78 1.63 15.49
C GLY A 404 -3.02 1.78 13.98
N ALA A 405 -4.19 1.38 13.50
CA ALA A 405 -4.62 1.49 12.09
C ALA A 405 -4.51 2.91 11.47
N GLY A 406 -4.47 3.94 12.33
CA GLY A 406 -4.57 5.35 12.00
C GLY A 406 -3.45 5.94 11.14
N LYS A 407 -2.46 5.17 10.67
CA LYS A 407 -1.39 5.68 9.77
C LYS A 407 -1.90 6.14 8.39
N MET A 408 -3.01 5.57 7.90
CA MET A 408 -3.75 6.13 6.76
C MET A 408 -4.65 7.31 7.17
N VAL A 409 -5.25 7.24 8.36
CA VAL A 409 -6.16 8.29 8.86
C VAL A 409 -5.40 9.59 9.18
N GLU A 410 -4.12 9.50 9.53
CA GLU A 410 -3.18 10.62 9.68
C GLU A 410 -3.12 11.50 8.43
N GLU A 411 -3.19 10.92 7.22
CA GLU A 411 -3.31 11.69 5.96
C GLU A 411 -4.61 12.52 5.92
N TRP A 412 -5.72 11.96 6.39
CA TRP A 412 -7.03 12.61 6.43
C TRP A 412 -7.21 13.59 7.59
N GLU A 413 -6.44 13.46 8.67
CA GLU A 413 -6.34 14.44 9.77
C GLU A 413 -5.45 15.63 9.39
N LEU A 414 -4.46 15.44 8.52
CA LEU A 414 -3.55 16.47 8.03
C LEU A 414 -4.05 17.16 6.74
N SER A 415 -5.03 16.57 6.06
CA SER A 415 -5.76 17.14 4.93
C SER A 415 -6.61 18.33 5.38
N ALA A 416 -6.40 19.50 4.76
CA ALA A 416 -7.29 20.64 4.91
C ALA A 416 -8.67 20.40 4.29
N HIS A 417 -8.78 19.51 3.30
CA HIS A 417 -10.03 19.17 2.64
C HIS A 417 -10.86 18.19 3.50
N THR A 418 -11.72 18.74 4.38
CA THR A 418 -12.57 17.96 5.29
C THR A 418 -13.43 16.92 4.58
N THR A 419 -14.07 17.30 3.47
CA THR A 419 -15.02 16.47 2.69
C THR A 419 -14.41 15.60 1.58
N THR A 420 -13.08 15.42 1.55
CA THR A 420 -12.39 14.48 0.65
C THR A 420 -11.64 13.43 1.46
N LYS A 421 -11.82 12.15 1.13
CA LYS A 421 -11.22 10.99 1.84
C LYS A 421 -10.82 9.92 0.84
N ARG A 422 -9.86 10.27 -0.03
CA ARG A 422 -9.42 9.41 -1.14
C ARG A 422 -8.51 8.28 -0.71
N ILE A 423 -8.56 7.20 -1.49
CA ILE A 423 -7.58 6.10 -1.47
C ILE A 423 -7.19 5.80 -2.92
N MET A 424 -5.88 5.71 -3.19
CA MET A 424 -5.37 5.29 -4.50
C MET A 424 -5.65 3.79 -4.72
N ILE A 425 -6.28 3.48 -5.86
CA ILE A 425 -6.49 2.10 -6.31
C ILE A 425 -5.19 1.61 -6.94
N ARG A 426 -4.67 0.50 -6.43
CA ARG A 426 -3.41 -0.10 -6.87
C ARG A 426 -3.67 -1.40 -7.61
N ASP A 427 -2.71 -1.87 -8.42
CA ASP A 427 -2.81 -3.19 -9.06
C ASP A 427 -3.01 -4.32 -8.03
N THR A 428 -2.44 -4.22 -6.83
CA THR A 428 -2.72 -5.17 -5.73
C THR A 428 -4.16 -5.13 -5.22
N THR A 429 -4.84 -3.97 -5.27
CA THR A 429 -6.28 -3.87 -5.00
C THR A 429 -7.08 -4.61 -6.09
N LYS A 430 -6.66 -4.48 -7.36
CA LYS A 430 -7.24 -5.23 -8.49
C LYS A 430 -7.04 -6.74 -8.34
N GLN A 431 -5.84 -7.19 -7.99
CA GLN A 431 -5.53 -8.61 -7.75
C GLN A 431 -6.45 -9.20 -6.66
N ILE A 432 -6.58 -8.53 -5.51
CA ILE A 432 -7.47 -8.97 -4.41
C ILE A 432 -8.93 -9.05 -4.90
N ALA A 433 -9.44 -8.00 -5.54
CA ALA A 433 -10.82 -7.97 -6.03
C ALA A 433 -11.10 -9.06 -7.09
N HIS A 434 -10.14 -9.34 -7.97
CA HIS A 434 -10.20 -10.45 -8.92
C HIS A 434 -10.26 -11.80 -8.21
N THR A 435 -9.40 -12.06 -7.22
CA THR A 435 -9.41 -13.30 -6.42
C THR A 435 -10.71 -13.50 -5.64
N LEU A 436 -11.43 -12.43 -5.25
CA LEU A 436 -12.76 -12.50 -4.62
C LEU A 436 -13.92 -12.76 -5.60
N ILE A 437 -13.67 -12.72 -6.91
CA ILE A 437 -14.68 -12.82 -7.97
C ILE A 437 -14.45 -14.04 -8.88
N SER A 438 -13.23 -14.55 -9.02
CA SER A 438 -12.83 -15.57 -10.02
C SER A 438 -13.55 -16.93 -10.00
N ASP A 439 -14.49 -17.14 -9.08
CA ASP A 439 -15.03 -18.44 -8.68
C ASP A 439 -16.55 -18.57 -8.83
N GLU A 440 -17.16 -17.86 -9.78
CA GLU A 440 -18.61 -17.94 -10.06
C GLU A 440 -19.04 -19.24 -10.80
N GLY A 441 -18.33 -20.34 -10.56
CA GLY A 441 -18.78 -21.70 -10.88
C GLY A 441 -19.76 -22.24 -9.84
N GLU A 442 -20.26 -23.48 -10.03
CA GLU A 442 -21.27 -24.13 -9.16
C GLU A 442 -20.78 -24.48 -7.72
N GLY A 443 -19.69 -23.87 -7.26
CA GLY A 443 -19.16 -23.99 -5.91
C GLY A 443 -18.11 -22.92 -5.63
N SER A 444 -18.56 -21.71 -5.25
CA SER A 444 -17.69 -20.59 -4.89
C SER A 444 -16.77 -20.97 -3.73
N SER A 445 -15.49 -21.21 -3.99
CA SER A 445 -14.53 -21.62 -2.96
C SER A 445 -14.23 -20.50 -1.96
N SER A 446 -14.07 -20.87 -0.69
CA SER A 446 -13.73 -19.92 0.39
C SER A 446 -12.33 -19.34 0.17
N LYS A 447 -12.20 -18.01 0.04
CA LYS A 447 -10.91 -17.38 -0.27
C LYS A 447 -10.09 -17.06 0.96
N ARG A 448 -8.85 -17.55 0.99
CA ARG A 448 -7.81 -17.24 1.99
C ARG A 448 -6.80 -16.30 1.32
N ILE A 449 -6.72 -15.04 1.76
CA ILE A 449 -5.80 -14.05 1.17
C ILE A 449 -4.87 -13.48 2.25
N TYR A 450 -3.57 -13.66 2.08
CA TYR A 450 -2.52 -13.12 2.96
C TYR A 450 -1.81 -11.95 2.27
N VAL A 451 -1.92 -10.77 2.87
CA VAL A 451 -1.41 -9.50 2.33
C VAL A 451 -0.20 -9.06 3.15
N HIS A 452 0.95 -8.88 2.49
CA HIS A 452 2.20 -8.50 3.14
C HIS A 452 2.95 -7.40 2.37
N GLY A 453 4.19 -7.10 2.77
CA GLY A 453 5.00 -6.02 2.22
C GLY A 453 5.53 -5.10 3.32
N LYS A 454 6.36 -4.13 2.96
CA LYS A 454 7.22 -3.39 3.92
C LYS A 454 6.47 -2.35 4.77
N LYS A 455 7.10 -1.84 5.82
CA LYS A 455 6.56 -0.76 6.66
C LYS A 455 6.20 0.46 5.79
N GLY A 456 4.96 0.93 5.89
CA GLY A 456 4.50 2.16 5.23
C GLY A 456 4.18 2.08 3.73
N VAL A 457 4.05 0.89 3.13
CA VAL A 457 3.72 0.73 1.68
C VAL A 457 2.22 0.81 1.34
N GLY A 458 1.35 1.19 2.29
CA GLY A 458 -0.09 1.30 2.06
C GLY A 458 -0.92 0.02 2.25
N LYS A 459 -0.46 -0.91 3.11
CA LYS A 459 -1.18 -2.18 3.37
C LYS A 459 -2.59 -1.96 3.93
N SER A 460 -2.70 -1.19 5.00
CA SER A 460 -3.98 -0.77 5.61
C SER A 460 -4.90 -0.05 4.62
N ALA A 461 -4.34 0.76 3.71
CA ALA A 461 -5.10 1.45 2.67
C ALA A 461 -5.64 0.47 1.60
N THR A 462 -4.85 -0.54 1.23
CA THR A 462 -5.30 -1.60 0.31
C THR A 462 -6.42 -2.41 0.96
N LEU A 463 -6.32 -2.75 2.25
CA LEU A 463 -7.41 -3.42 2.97
C LEU A 463 -8.67 -2.53 3.09
N ALA A 464 -8.51 -1.24 3.41
CA ALA A 464 -9.62 -0.30 3.52
C ALA A 464 -10.34 -0.10 2.17
N SER A 465 -9.60 0.02 1.06
CA SER A 465 -10.20 0.11 -0.29
C SER A 465 -11.01 -1.14 -0.65
N ILE A 466 -10.53 -2.33 -0.28
CA ILE A 466 -11.29 -3.58 -0.44
C ILE A 466 -12.53 -3.60 0.47
N VAL A 467 -12.44 -3.21 1.75
CA VAL A 467 -13.61 -3.12 2.65
C VAL A 467 -14.70 -2.22 2.06
N ALA A 468 -14.35 -1.01 1.62
CA ALA A 468 -15.29 -0.07 1.02
C ALA A 468 -15.96 -0.65 -0.24
N SER A 469 -15.16 -1.26 -1.12
CA SER A 469 -15.63 -1.80 -2.41
C SER A 469 -16.46 -3.08 -2.24
N SER A 470 -16.12 -3.93 -1.26
CA SER A 470 -16.91 -5.11 -0.88
C SER A 470 -18.27 -4.71 -0.33
N ARG A 471 -18.33 -3.68 0.54
CA ARG A 471 -19.61 -3.13 1.02
C ARG A 471 -20.44 -2.51 -0.10
N LYS A 472 -19.80 -1.77 -1.02
CA LYS A 472 -20.45 -1.26 -2.24
C LYS A 472 -21.03 -2.39 -3.11
N SER A 473 -20.35 -3.54 -3.16
CA SER A 473 -20.81 -4.78 -3.79
C SER A 473 -21.82 -5.60 -2.97
N GLY A 474 -22.32 -5.11 -1.83
CA GLY A 474 -23.32 -5.82 -1.02
C GLY A 474 -22.79 -7.02 -0.22
N TYR A 475 -21.47 -7.13 -0.01
CA TYR A 475 -20.90 -8.12 0.91
C TYR A 475 -21.15 -7.66 2.36
N ILE A 476 -21.42 -8.61 3.26
CA ILE A 476 -21.37 -8.34 4.70
C ILE A 476 -19.90 -8.40 5.12
N VAL A 477 -19.34 -7.26 5.51
CA VAL A 477 -17.91 -7.11 5.79
C VAL A 477 -17.65 -6.89 7.27
N MET A 478 -17.04 -7.89 7.89
CA MET A 478 -16.49 -7.82 9.24
C MET A 478 -15.05 -7.31 9.20
N TYR A 479 -14.85 -6.02 9.50
CA TYR A 479 -13.53 -5.37 9.45
C TYR A 479 -12.91 -5.22 10.84
N MET A 480 -11.73 -5.81 11.05
CA MET A 480 -10.86 -5.64 12.20
C MET A 480 -9.63 -4.80 11.82
N PRO A 481 -9.69 -3.45 11.89
CA PRO A 481 -8.61 -2.57 11.43
C PRO A 481 -7.36 -2.56 12.30
N ASP A 482 -7.42 -3.04 13.55
CA ASP A 482 -6.38 -2.83 14.56
C ASP A 482 -6.12 -4.11 15.37
N GLY A 483 -5.32 -5.01 14.79
CA GLY A 483 -4.91 -6.29 15.39
C GLY A 483 -4.04 -6.13 16.64
N ASP A 484 -3.27 -5.03 16.74
CA ASP A 484 -2.42 -4.73 17.90
C ASP A 484 -3.24 -4.30 19.12
N ARG A 485 -4.23 -3.41 18.92
CA ARG A 485 -5.23 -3.06 19.94
C ARG A 485 -6.01 -4.29 20.38
N LEU A 486 -6.38 -5.16 19.44
CA LEU A 486 -7.08 -6.41 19.77
C LEU A 486 -6.22 -7.29 20.67
N SER A 487 -4.97 -7.61 20.29
CA SER A 487 -4.08 -8.49 21.06
C SER A 487 -3.69 -7.92 22.44
N LYS A 488 -3.73 -6.59 22.63
CA LYS A 488 -3.32 -5.91 23.88
C LYS A 488 -4.47 -5.56 24.84
N ASN A 489 -5.61 -5.08 24.34
CA ASN A 489 -6.59 -4.38 25.17
C ASN A 489 -7.78 -5.23 25.65
N GLY A 490 -7.71 -6.55 25.50
CA GLY A 490 -8.68 -7.47 26.11
C GLY A 490 -8.41 -7.67 27.61
N PHE A 491 -8.61 -6.62 28.43
CA PHE A 491 -8.31 -6.59 29.87
C PHE A 491 -9.01 -7.66 30.72
N PHE A 492 -10.06 -8.29 30.19
CA PHE A 492 -10.84 -9.30 30.91
C PHE A 492 -11.03 -10.55 30.04
N VAL A 493 -10.17 -11.54 30.29
CA VAL A 493 -10.25 -12.87 29.70
C VAL A 493 -10.88 -13.85 30.70
N THR A 494 -11.85 -14.63 30.25
CA THR A 494 -12.52 -15.66 31.07
C THR A 494 -12.44 -17.04 30.41
N PRO A 495 -12.29 -18.14 31.15
CA PRO A 495 -12.35 -19.49 30.57
C PRO A 495 -13.75 -19.73 29.97
N ASN A 496 -13.79 -20.22 28.73
CA ASN A 496 -15.06 -20.52 28.08
C ASN A 496 -15.77 -21.65 28.84
N THR A 497 -17.03 -21.41 29.22
CA THR A 497 -17.70 -22.32 30.15
C THR A 497 -18.17 -23.62 29.50
N HIS A 498 -18.16 -23.72 28.16
CA HIS A 498 -18.61 -24.89 27.41
C HIS A 498 -17.42 -25.62 26.72
N ARG A 499 -16.51 -24.86 26.12
CA ARG A 499 -15.34 -25.35 25.39
C ARG A 499 -14.11 -25.34 26.31
N VAL A 500 -13.84 -26.48 26.95
CA VAL A 500 -12.67 -26.64 27.83
C VAL A 500 -11.38 -26.31 27.05
N GLY A 501 -10.50 -25.51 27.65
CA GLY A 501 -9.26 -25.03 27.01
C GLY A 501 -9.42 -23.74 26.21
N MET A 502 -10.63 -23.34 25.82
CA MET A 502 -10.87 -22.06 25.13
C MET A 502 -11.09 -20.91 26.11
N TYR A 503 -10.83 -19.69 25.64
CA TYR A 503 -10.93 -18.45 26.40
C TYR A 503 -11.77 -17.40 25.66
N ASP A 504 -12.54 -16.64 26.43
CA ASP A 504 -13.54 -15.67 25.98
C ASP A 504 -13.12 -14.23 26.34
N LEU A 505 -13.22 -13.31 25.38
CA LEU A 505 -12.96 -11.87 25.55
C LEU A 505 -14.27 -11.08 25.43
N GLN A 506 -15.03 -11.03 26.52
CA GLN A 506 -16.41 -10.53 26.55
C GLN A 506 -16.58 -9.12 25.95
N ASP A 507 -15.67 -8.21 26.30
CA ASP A 507 -15.62 -6.83 25.80
C ASP A 507 -15.44 -6.75 24.28
N LEU A 508 -14.43 -7.45 23.75
CA LEU A 508 -14.06 -7.36 22.34
C LEU A 508 -15.03 -8.17 21.45
N SER A 509 -15.59 -9.28 21.93
CA SER A 509 -16.67 -9.98 21.24
C SER A 509 -17.94 -9.13 21.15
N GLN A 510 -18.27 -8.38 22.21
CA GLN A 510 -19.41 -7.44 22.18
C GLN A 510 -19.14 -6.26 21.24
N GLU A 511 -17.92 -5.70 21.25
CA GLU A 511 -17.54 -4.63 20.33
C GLU A 511 -17.61 -5.11 18.86
N ALA A 512 -17.07 -6.30 18.55
CA ALA A 512 -17.06 -6.85 17.20
C ALA A 512 -18.46 -7.11 16.63
N ILE A 513 -19.40 -7.61 17.44
CA ILE A 513 -20.81 -7.76 17.02
C ILE A 513 -21.45 -6.39 16.78
N GLN A 514 -21.21 -5.41 17.68
CA GLN A 514 -21.79 -4.08 17.53
C GLN A 514 -21.26 -3.37 16.27
N GLN A 515 -19.96 -3.47 15.97
CA GLN A 515 -19.34 -2.91 14.77
C GLN A 515 -19.90 -3.52 13.47
N LEU A 516 -20.29 -4.80 13.50
CA LEU A 516 -20.97 -5.45 12.38
C LEU A 516 -22.41 -4.94 12.22
N LEU A 517 -23.17 -4.79 13.31
CA LEU A 517 -24.50 -4.17 13.29
C LEU A 517 -24.46 -2.72 12.80
N ASP A 518 -23.54 -1.91 13.33
CA ASP A 518 -23.34 -0.50 12.96
C ASP A 518 -22.99 -0.31 11.46
N SER A 519 -22.59 -1.39 10.78
CA SER A 519 -22.26 -1.41 9.35
C SER A 519 -23.28 -2.14 8.46
N HIS A 520 -24.04 -3.10 9.01
CA HIS A 520 -24.83 -4.09 8.24
C HIS A 520 -26.14 -4.56 8.92
N GLU A 521 -26.69 -3.83 9.90
CA GLU A 521 -27.97 -4.18 10.56
C GLU A 521 -29.10 -4.45 9.53
N ASP A 522 -29.31 -3.55 8.57
CA ASP A 522 -30.30 -3.71 7.50
C ASP A 522 -30.06 -4.98 6.64
N ASP A 523 -28.81 -5.31 6.34
CA ASP A 523 -28.46 -6.43 5.46
C ASP A 523 -28.66 -7.78 6.16
N ILE A 524 -28.25 -7.86 7.44
CA ILE A 524 -28.44 -9.02 8.29
C ILE A 524 -29.94 -9.26 8.56
N GLU A 525 -30.74 -8.20 8.69
CA GLU A 525 -32.19 -8.32 8.81
C GLU A 525 -32.85 -8.79 7.49
N LYS A 526 -32.43 -8.29 6.32
CA LYS A 526 -32.90 -8.77 5.00
C LYS A 526 -32.67 -10.27 4.82
N LEU A 527 -31.52 -10.80 5.26
CA LEU A 527 -31.18 -12.21 5.11
C LEU A 527 -32.08 -13.17 5.92
N ASN A 528 -32.73 -12.71 6.99
CA ASN A 528 -33.64 -13.52 7.82
C ASN A 528 -33.04 -14.87 8.28
N LEU A 529 -31.72 -14.91 8.55
CA LEU A 529 -31.03 -16.15 8.94
C LEU A 529 -31.56 -16.71 10.26
N ILE A 530 -32.04 -17.95 10.23
CA ILE A 530 -32.44 -18.72 11.41
C ILE A 530 -31.22 -19.51 11.88
N VAL A 531 -30.81 -19.31 13.13
CA VAL A 531 -29.67 -20.03 13.71
C VAL A 531 -30.04 -21.51 13.89
N SER A 532 -29.16 -22.41 13.43
CA SER A 532 -29.37 -23.85 13.59
C SER A 532 -29.37 -24.25 15.07
N PRO A 533 -30.35 -25.05 15.55
CA PRO A 533 -30.37 -25.57 16.92
C PRO A 533 -29.09 -26.33 17.29
N LYS A 534 -28.41 -26.95 16.31
CA LYS A 534 -27.09 -27.58 16.51
C LYS A 534 -26.01 -26.56 16.88
N THR A 535 -25.99 -25.40 16.23
CA THR A 535 -25.04 -24.31 16.52
C THR A 535 -25.35 -23.65 17.85
N LEU A 536 -26.63 -23.45 18.18
CA LEU A 536 -27.07 -22.99 19.49
C LEU A 536 -26.54 -23.89 20.62
N HIS A 537 -26.79 -25.21 20.54
CA HIS A 537 -26.27 -26.18 21.53
C HIS A 537 -24.74 -26.40 21.48
N LYS A 538 -24.04 -25.99 20.41
CA LYS A 538 -22.56 -26.01 20.32
C LYS A 538 -21.91 -24.95 21.21
N TYR A 539 -22.57 -23.80 21.40
CA TYR A 539 -21.99 -22.63 22.10
C TYR A 539 -22.73 -22.22 23.40
N PHE A 540 -24.01 -22.52 23.53
CA PHE A 540 -24.83 -22.19 24.72
C PHE A 540 -25.23 -23.43 25.52
N LYS A 541 -25.29 -23.29 26.84
CA LYS A 541 -25.94 -24.28 27.74
C LYS A 541 -27.44 -24.07 27.79
N ASP A 542 -28.21 -25.11 28.12
CA ASP A 542 -29.68 -25.06 28.23
C ASP A 542 -30.20 -23.94 29.13
N THR A 543 -29.49 -23.61 30.22
CA THR A 543 -29.84 -22.51 31.14
C THR A 543 -29.58 -21.12 30.59
N GLN A 544 -28.78 -21.02 29.53
CA GLN A 544 -28.52 -19.79 28.78
C GLN A 544 -29.43 -19.68 27.56
N LEU A 545 -29.75 -20.81 26.89
CA LEU A 545 -30.77 -20.88 25.84
C LEU A 545 -32.14 -20.46 26.36
N LYS A 546 -32.54 -20.89 27.57
CA LYS A 546 -33.79 -20.39 28.19
C LYS A 546 -33.82 -18.87 28.33
N ARG A 547 -32.72 -18.24 28.74
CA ARG A 547 -32.60 -16.78 28.85
C ARG A 547 -32.57 -16.04 27.51
N LEU A 548 -32.15 -16.73 26.44
CA LEU A 548 -32.24 -16.22 25.07
C LEU A 548 -33.68 -16.29 24.58
N ASN A 549 -34.39 -17.40 24.81
CA ASN A 549 -35.81 -17.55 24.47
C ASN A 549 -36.69 -16.57 25.27
N GLU A 550 -36.46 -16.42 26.58
CA GLU A 550 -37.05 -15.40 27.45
C GLU A 550 -36.86 -13.98 26.87
N PHE A 551 -35.65 -13.66 26.38
CA PHE A 551 -35.36 -12.37 25.74
C PHE A 551 -36.09 -12.19 24.40
N CYS A 552 -36.24 -13.25 23.60
CA CYS A 552 -37.00 -13.23 22.35
C CYS A 552 -38.53 -13.21 22.56
N GLY A 553 -39.03 -13.10 23.79
CA GLY A 553 -40.47 -13.12 24.12
C GLY A 553 -41.10 -14.52 24.04
N ASN A 554 -40.29 -15.57 23.92
CA ASN A 554 -40.69 -16.93 23.63
C ASN A 554 -40.76 -17.79 24.92
N GLU A 555 -41.56 -17.37 25.90
CA GLU A 555 -41.65 -17.99 27.24
C GLU A 555 -42.15 -19.45 27.21
N ASP A 556 -43.15 -19.76 26.37
CA ASP A 556 -43.75 -21.10 26.24
C ASP A 556 -43.01 -22.02 25.23
N ALA A 557 -41.78 -21.67 24.82
CA ALA A 557 -41.06 -22.36 23.75
C ALA A 557 -40.61 -23.79 24.12
N THR A 558 -41.09 -24.76 23.33
CA THR A 558 -40.38 -26.04 23.13
C THR A 558 -39.05 -25.79 22.42
N ASN A 559 -38.04 -26.63 22.68
CA ASN A 559 -36.64 -26.44 22.23
C ASN A 559 -36.44 -26.21 20.72
N ASP A 560 -37.38 -26.63 19.87
CA ASP A 560 -37.26 -26.58 18.40
C ASP A 560 -37.71 -25.23 17.77
N GLN A 561 -37.64 -24.11 18.50
CA GLN A 561 -37.99 -22.80 17.95
C GLN A 561 -36.85 -22.16 17.15
N ASN A 562 -37.23 -21.52 16.04
CA ASN A 562 -36.35 -20.76 15.16
C ASN A 562 -35.98 -19.41 15.80
N ILE A 563 -34.72 -19.24 16.21
CA ILE A 563 -34.18 -17.96 16.70
C ILE A 563 -33.51 -17.23 15.53
N SER A 564 -33.81 -15.95 15.32
CA SER A 564 -33.11 -15.16 14.30
C SER A 564 -31.67 -14.89 14.73
N LEU A 565 -30.74 -14.91 13.78
CA LEU A 565 -29.36 -14.45 14.02
C LEU A 565 -29.35 -13.01 14.55
N MET A 566 -30.28 -12.17 14.08
CA MET A 566 -30.41 -10.78 14.52
C MET A 566 -30.79 -10.68 16.01
N ASP A 567 -31.62 -11.60 16.53
CA ASP A 567 -31.97 -11.64 17.96
C ASP A 567 -30.77 -12.06 18.81
N VAL A 568 -29.96 -13.02 18.33
CA VAL A 568 -28.70 -13.44 18.99
C VAL A 568 -27.69 -12.28 19.04
N MET A 569 -27.59 -11.49 17.96
CA MET A 569 -26.72 -10.31 17.92
C MET A 569 -27.24 -9.19 18.84
N LYS A 570 -28.55 -8.92 18.85
CA LYS A 570 -29.19 -7.94 19.76
C LYS A 570 -29.10 -8.35 21.23
N TYR A 571 -29.22 -9.65 21.54
CA TYR A 571 -28.99 -10.20 22.89
C TYR A 571 -27.55 -9.97 23.38
N SER A 572 -26.56 -10.00 22.49
CA SER A 572 -25.15 -9.74 22.84
C SER A 572 -24.94 -8.32 23.40
N LYS A 573 -25.68 -7.32 22.87
CA LYS A 573 -25.68 -5.92 23.30
C LYS A 573 -26.20 -5.78 24.73
N GLU A 574 -27.23 -6.54 25.08
CA GLU A 574 -27.84 -6.58 26.41
C GLU A 574 -27.10 -7.46 27.44
N ARG A 575 -26.42 -8.52 26.99
CA ARG A 575 -25.83 -9.56 27.86
C ARG A 575 -24.39 -9.85 27.46
N LYS A 576 -23.50 -8.87 27.71
CA LYS A 576 -22.04 -8.94 27.51
C LYS A 576 -21.37 -10.27 27.89
N VAL A 577 -21.80 -10.90 28.99
CA VAL A 577 -21.28 -12.22 29.45
C VAL A 577 -21.53 -13.36 28.44
N HIS A 578 -22.54 -13.22 27.58
CA HIS A 578 -22.86 -14.16 26.50
C HIS A 578 -22.37 -13.69 25.13
N ALA A 579 -21.82 -12.47 25.00
CA ALA A 579 -21.37 -11.95 23.70
C ALA A 579 -20.32 -12.83 22.99
N PRO A 580 -19.37 -13.49 23.67
CA PRO A 580 -18.46 -14.46 23.04
C PRO A 580 -19.18 -15.67 22.42
N MET A 581 -20.31 -16.09 23.00
CA MET A 581 -21.10 -17.22 22.50
C MET A 581 -21.99 -16.77 21.32
N CYS A 582 -22.54 -15.56 21.40
CA CYS A 582 -23.26 -14.91 20.30
C CYS A 582 -22.33 -14.70 19.09
N TYR A 583 -21.07 -14.32 19.36
CA TYR A 583 -20.03 -14.12 18.36
C TYR A 583 -19.70 -15.41 17.61
N SER A 584 -19.43 -16.51 18.33
CA SER A 584 -19.14 -17.79 17.67
C SER A 584 -20.32 -18.30 16.85
N ILE A 585 -21.56 -18.09 17.30
CA ILE A 585 -22.77 -18.37 16.50
C ILE A 585 -22.78 -17.53 15.23
N MET A 586 -22.64 -16.20 15.37
CA MET A 586 -22.68 -15.24 14.26
C MET A 586 -21.65 -15.59 13.17
N VAL A 587 -20.39 -15.80 13.56
CA VAL A 587 -19.34 -16.19 12.61
C VAL A 587 -19.62 -17.55 12.00
N ASN A 588 -20.06 -18.56 12.77
CA ASN A 588 -20.35 -19.90 12.25
C ASN A 588 -21.51 -19.90 11.25
N GLU A 589 -22.63 -19.22 11.52
CA GLU A 589 -23.78 -19.18 10.60
C GLU A 589 -23.47 -18.37 9.33
N LEU A 590 -22.78 -17.23 9.44
CA LEU A 590 -22.36 -16.43 8.28
C LEU A 590 -21.26 -17.12 7.45
N MET A 591 -20.37 -17.90 8.08
CA MET A 591 -19.37 -18.72 7.37
C MET A 591 -19.99 -19.91 6.63
N SER A 592 -21.09 -20.47 7.13
CA SER A 592 -21.80 -21.62 6.55
C SER A 592 -22.95 -21.23 5.61
N GLN A 593 -23.09 -19.95 5.28
CA GLN A 593 -24.22 -19.40 4.53
C GLN A 593 -24.19 -19.83 3.04
N LYS A 594 -25.15 -20.66 2.62
CA LYS A 594 -25.22 -21.23 1.26
C LYS A 594 -26.05 -20.43 0.25
N SER A 595 -26.52 -19.24 0.61
CA SER A 595 -27.22 -18.34 -0.33
C SER A 595 -26.23 -17.66 -1.27
N SER A 596 -26.48 -17.70 -2.58
CA SER A 596 -25.68 -17.00 -3.60
C SER A 596 -25.61 -15.49 -3.42
N ASP A 597 -26.69 -14.90 -2.89
CA ASP A 597 -27.02 -13.48 -3.09
C ASP A 597 -26.29 -12.52 -2.15
N THR A 598 -25.55 -13.04 -1.16
CA THR A 598 -24.79 -12.23 -0.19
C THR A 598 -23.59 -13.02 0.31
N LYS A 599 -22.39 -12.50 0.07
CA LYS A 599 -21.11 -13.10 0.45
C LYS A 599 -20.64 -12.52 1.79
N PHE A 600 -20.14 -13.35 2.70
CA PHE A 600 -19.53 -12.91 3.96
C PHE A 600 -18.01 -12.77 3.81
N LEU A 601 -17.46 -11.65 4.29
CA LEU A 601 -16.05 -11.31 4.20
C LEU A 601 -15.52 -10.87 5.57
N ILE A 602 -14.45 -11.50 6.04
CA ILE A 602 -13.67 -11.00 7.18
C ILE A 602 -12.40 -10.34 6.65
N VAL A 603 -12.12 -9.12 7.09
CA VAL A 603 -10.87 -8.41 6.80
C VAL A 603 -10.19 -8.05 8.12
N MET A 604 -8.95 -8.48 8.32
CA MET A 604 -8.17 -8.13 9.51
C MET A 604 -6.82 -7.52 9.11
N ASP A 605 -6.51 -6.34 9.65
CA ASP A 605 -5.16 -5.77 9.56
C ASP A 605 -4.35 -6.15 10.82
N GLU A 606 -3.03 -6.09 10.70
CA GLU A 606 -2.06 -6.39 11.76
C GLU A 606 -2.20 -7.83 12.34
N PHE A 607 -2.57 -8.80 11.50
CA PHE A 607 -2.83 -10.20 11.86
C PHE A 607 -1.62 -10.91 12.51
N ASN A 608 -0.38 -10.54 12.15
CA ASN A 608 0.82 -11.05 12.80
C ASN A 608 0.97 -10.62 14.27
N CYS A 609 0.22 -9.62 14.76
CA CYS A 609 0.10 -9.33 16.20
C CYS A 609 -0.52 -10.48 17.01
N LEU A 610 -1.24 -11.41 16.37
CA LEU A 610 -1.80 -12.60 17.04
C LEU A 610 -0.75 -13.69 17.30
N TYR A 611 0.43 -13.61 16.66
CA TYR A 611 1.50 -14.60 16.73
C TYR A 611 2.68 -14.15 17.60
N ASP A 612 2.60 -12.99 18.28
CA ASP A 612 3.61 -12.61 19.27
C ASP A 612 3.53 -13.56 20.49
N HIS A 613 4.55 -14.41 20.63
CA HIS A 613 4.69 -15.37 21.73
C HIS A 613 4.66 -14.70 23.13
N GLN A 614 4.90 -13.38 23.24
CA GLN A 614 4.76 -12.62 24.49
C GLN A 614 3.34 -12.09 24.75
N GLY A 615 2.33 -12.63 24.03
CA GLY A 615 0.94 -12.17 24.00
C GLY A 615 0.31 -11.83 25.35
N HIS A 616 -0.60 -10.86 25.36
CA HIS A 616 -0.95 -10.11 26.57
C HIS A 616 -2.05 -10.75 27.44
N TYR A 617 -2.53 -11.94 27.08
CA TYR A 617 -3.59 -12.65 27.78
C TYR A 617 -3.04 -13.66 28.78
N PHE A 618 -3.43 -13.55 30.05
CA PHE A 618 -3.01 -14.47 31.09
C PHE A 618 -4.20 -14.84 31.98
N HIS A 619 -4.36 -16.13 32.27
CA HIS A 619 -5.37 -16.61 33.21
C HIS A 619 -4.87 -17.82 34.00
N MET A 620 -5.21 -17.88 35.30
CA MET A 620 -4.72 -18.91 36.22
C MET A 620 -5.13 -20.34 35.85
N SER A 621 -6.20 -20.51 35.06
CA SER A 621 -6.62 -21.84 34.56
C SER A 621 -5.84 -22.32 33.33
N TYR A 622 -5.01 -21.47 32.73
CA TYR A 622 -4.09 -21.85 31.65
C TYR A 622 -2.71 -22.18 32.23
N ASP A 623 -2.24 -21.34 33.15
CA ASP A 623 -1.02 -21.53 33.92
C ASP A 623 -1.26 -21.02 35.35
N ASP A 624 -1.24 -21.93 36.33
CA ASP A 624 -1.37 -21.61 37.76
C ASP A 624 -0.33 -20.57 38.23
N SER A 625 0.82 -20.50 37.57
CA SER A 625 1.90 -19.55 37.87
C SER A 625 1.79 -18.21 37.13
N VAL A 626 0.86 -18.11 36.16
CA VAL A 626 0.54 -16.91 35.38
C VAL A 626 1.79 -16.33 34.68
N ARG A 627 2.59 -17.20 34.06
CA ARG A 627 3.83 -16.89 33.32
C ARG A 627 3.71 -17.12 31.83
N LYS A 628 3.02 -18.18 31.42
CA LYS A 628 2.67 -18.44 30.02
C LYS A 628 1.43 -17.64 29.64
N SER A 629 1.50 -16.97 28.48
CA SER A 629 0.38 -16.33 27.82
C SER A 629 -0.56 -17.35 27.20
N ILE A 630 -1.85 -17.04 27.13
CA ILE A 630 -2.85 -17.83 26.40
C ILE A 630 -2.62 -17.62 24.90
N PRO A 631 -2.38 -18.68 24.10
CA PRO A 631 -2.25 -18.58 22.66
C PRO A 631 -3.52 -18.03 22.00
N CYS A 632 -3.37 -17.16 20.99
CA CYS A 632 -4.52 -16.52 20.35
C CYS A 632 -5.49 -17.51 19.66
N ASN A 633 -5.01 -18.67 19.20
CA ASN A 633 -5.88 -19.73 18.65
C ASN A 633 -6.73 -20.43 19.72
N GLN A 634 -6.38 -20.31 21.01
CA GLN A 634 -7.23 -20.75 22.14
C GLN A 634 -8.23 -19.66 22.56
N ILE A 635 -8.26 -18.51 21.88
CA ILE A 635 -9.19 -17.41 22.18
C ILE A 635 -10.30 -17.42 21.13
N ASN A 636 -11.53 -17.60 21.62
CA ASN A 636 -12.77 -17.77 20.86
C ASN A 636 -13.13 -16.58 19.95
N LEU A 637 -12.45 -15.43 20.10
CA LEU A 637 -12.54 -14.26 19.21
C LEU A 637 -11.70 -14.44 17.92
N PHE A 638 -10.49 -14.98 18.04
CA PHE A 638 -9.49 -15.05 16.96
C PHE A 638 -9.43 -16.42 16.28
N GLU A 639 -9.76 -17.48 17.01
CA GLU A 639 -9.80 -18.86 16.52
C GLU A 639 -10.41 -19.00 15.11
N PRO A 640 -11.59 -18.43 14.77
CA PRO A 640 -12.17 -18.62 13.43
C PRO A 640 -11.27 -18.11 12.30
N ILE A 641 -10.54 -17.01 12.53
CA ILE A 641 -9.63 -16.41 11.55
C ILE A 641 -8.32 -17.19 11.48
N MET A 642 -7.76 -17.58 12.62
CA MET A 642 -6.49 -18.33 12.67
C MET A 642 -6.64 -19.73 12.09
N ASN A 643 -7.70 -20.46 12.44
CA ASN A 643 -7.98 -21.79 11.91
C ASN A 643 -8.28 -21.74 10.40
N PHE A 644 -9.05 -20.75 9.93
CA PHE A 644 -9.36 -20.62 8.51
C PHE A 644 -8.14 -20.23 7.67
N MET A 645 -7.27 -19.34 8.16
CA MET A 645 -6.04 -19.00 7.42
C MET A 645 -5.01 -20.14 7.41
N ASN A 646 -5.02 -21.01 8.44
CA ASN A 646 -4.13 -22.15 8.62
C ASN A 646 -2.64 -21.82 8.37
N LEU A 647 -2.17 -20.72 8.98
CA LEU A 647 -0.77 -20.30 8.93
C LEU A 647 -0.07 -20.62 10.24
N SER A 648 1.04 -21.35 10.15
CA SER A 648 1.98 -21.57 11.25
C SER A 648 3.04 -20.47 11.30
N SER A 649 3.54 -20.19 12.50
CA SER A 649 4.71 -19.32 12.73
C SER A 649 5.89 -20.10 13.29
N THR A 650 5.97 -21.41 13.02
CA THR A 650 7.03 -22.30 13.50
C THR A 650 8.38 -21.77 13.03
N THR A 651 9.21 -21.39 14.00
CA THR A 651 10.63 -21.10 13.82
C THR A 651 11.39 -22.35 14.22
N ASN A 652 12.14 -22.92 13.28
CA ASN A 652 12.78 -24.26 13.34
C ASN A 652 13.83 -24.49 14.46
N GLU A 653 13.80 -23.73 15.55
CA GLU A 653 14.72 -23.83 16.70
C GLU A 653 14.08 -24.53 17.93
N ASP A 654 12.76 -24.72 17.96
CA ASP A 654 12.02 -25.34 19.08
C ASP A 654 11.49 -26.77 18.80
N ASP A 655 11.55 -27.25 17.54
CA ASP A 655 10.81 -28.45 17.06
C ASP A 655 11.48 -29.83 17.34
N ASP A 656 12.48 -29.92 18.22
CA ASP A 656 13.31 -31.13 18.42
C ASP A 656 12.74 -32.18 19.41
N ASP A 657 11.73 -31.85 20.22
CA ASP A 657 11.34 -32.64 21.43
C ASP A 657 9.80 -32.86 21.68
N ASP A 658 8.87 -32.22 20.95
CA ASP A 658 7.41 -32.31 21.23
C ASP A 658 6.66 -33.28 20.27
N ASP A 659 5.82 -34.16 20.81
CA ASP A 659 5.01 -35.16 20.08
C ASP A 659 4.02 -34.51 19.06
N GLU A 660 3.73 -35.17 17.94
CA GLU A 660 2.78 -34.71 16.91
C GLU A 660 1.36 -34.46 17.48
N VAL A 661 1.05 -33.20 17.80
CA VAL A 661 -0.27 -32.80 18.30
C VAL A 661 -1.26 -32.61 17.14
N ASP A 662 -1.86 -33.71 16.71
CA ASP A 662 -2.91 -33.87 15.67
C ASP A 662 -4.22 -33.04 15.88
N ASN A 663 -4.20 -31.99 16.71
CA ASN A 663 -5.36 -31.13 17.01
C ASN A 663 -5.71 -30.12 15.89
N ALA A 664 -5.24 -30.36 14.65
CA ALA A 664 -5.83 -29.73 13.48
C ALA A 664 -7.26 -30.27 13.31
N THR A 665 -8.23 -29.59 13.95
CA THR A 665 -9.64 -29.93 13.80
C THR A 665 -10.02 -29.76 12.34
N ASN A 666 -10.18 -30.88 11.62
CA ASN A 666 -10.76 -30.91 10.28
C ASN A 666 -12.20 -30.37 10.36
N VAL A 667 -12.32 -29.06 10.20
CA VAL A 667 -13.58 -28.42 9.81
C VAL A 667 -13.84 -28.87 8.38
N ASP A 668 -15.06 -29.29 8.08
CA ASP A 668 -15.44 -29.69 6.73
C ASP A 668 -15.38 -28.45 5.81
N ASP A 669 -14.22 -28.18 5.18
CA ASP A 669 -13.97 -26.97 4.38
C ASP A 669 -15.00 -26.79 3.25
N ASP A 670 -15.53 -27.90 2.71
CA ASP A 670 -16.68 -27.98 1.78
C ASP A 670 -17.97 -27.28 2.28
N SER A 671 -18.02 -26.87 3.56
CA SER A 671 -19.14 -26.16 4.18
C SER A 671 -18.94 -24.65 4.32
N ILE A 672 -17.72 -24.13 4.13
CA ILE A 672 -17.40 -22.71 4.32
C ILE A 672 -17.52 -21.97 2.99
N THR A 673 -18.32 -20.90 2.97
CA THR A 673 -18.52 -20.03 1.79
C THR A 673 -17.90 -18.63 1.95
N ALA A 674 -17.54 -18.26 3.18
CA ALA A 674 -16.95 -16.97 3.47
C ALA A 674 -15.52 -16.83 2.95
N SER A 675 -15.09 -15.59 2.77
CA SER A 675 -13.70 -15.24 2.45
C SER A 675 -13.05 -14.51 3.63
N VAL A 676 -11.73 -14.67 3.77
CA VAL A 676 -10.92 -14.01 4.81
C VAL A 676 -9.66 -13.41 4.19
N ILE A 677 -9.44 -12.12 4.49
CA ILE A 677 -8.27 -11.36 4.07
C ILE A 677 -7.53 -10.91 5.33
N VAL A 678 -6.24 -11.21 5.42
CA VAL A 678 -5.40 -10.81 6.54
C VAL A 678 -4.19 -9.99 6.06
N GLY A 679 -3.94 -8.84 6.70
CA GLY A 679 -2.74 -8.03 6.50
C GLY A 679 -1.73 -8.26 7.61
N SER A 680 -0.44 -8.36 7.27
CA SER A 680 0.64 -8.24 8.26
C SER A 680 0.99 -6.77 8.54
N THR A 681 1.64 -6.48 9.66
CA THR A 681 2.20 -5.16 9.98
C THR A 681 3.68 -5.20 10.29
N GLU A 682 4.37 -4.11 9.97
CA GLU A 682 5.74 -3.81 10.43
C GLU A 682 5.75 -2.53 11.29
N SER A 683 4.57 -2.01 11.67
CA SER A 683 4.41 -0.75 12.40
C SER A 683 4.89 -0.87 13.85
N HIS A 684 4.55 -1.97 14.50
CA HIS A 684 4.83 -2.25 15.92
C HIS A 684 6.10 -3.06 16.15
N ALA A 685 6.40 -3.35 17.42
CA ALA A 685 7.61 -4.07 17.85
C ALA A 685 7.53 -5.61 17.71
N ILE A 686 6.85 -6.11 16.67
CA ILE A 686 6.79 -7.53 16.34
C ILE A 686 8.16 -7.97 15.80
N ARG A 687 8.60 -9.19 16.11
CA ARG A 687 9.83 -9.73 15.51
C ARG A 687 9.62 -9.95 14.01
N ARG A 688 10.59 -9.50 13.19
CA ARG A 688 10.55 -9.73 11.74
C ARG A 688 10.49 -11.23 11.41
N GLU A 689 11.20 -12.06 12.19
CA GLU A 689 11.16 -13.53 12.16
C GLU A 689 9.75 -14.12 12.05
N ILE A 690 8.79 -13.62 12.85
CA ILE A 690 7.39 -14.09 12.83
C ILE A 690 6.70 -13.71 11.50
N THR A 691 6.98 -12.51 10.99
CA THR A 691 6.39 -12.01 9.74
C THR A 691 6.97 -12.73 8.52
N ASP A 692 8.28 -12.95 8.51
CA ASP A 692 8.99 -13.69 7.47
C ASP A 692 8.58 -15.19 7.48
N SER A 693 8.38 -15.80 8.66
CA SER A 693 7.83 -17.16 8.82
C SER A 693 6.39 -17.28 8.30
N LEU A 694 5.48 -16.39 8.74
CA LEU A 694 4.09 -16.37 8.27
C LEU A 694 3.99 -16.14 6.75
N THR A 695 4.85 -15.28 6.19
CA THR A 695 4.93 -15.04 4.73
C THR A 695 5.43 -16.28 4.00
N SER A 696 6.39 -17.01 4.56
CA SER A 696 6.90 -18.28 4.02
C SER A 696 5.85 -19.39 4.07
N SER A 697 5.10 -19.48 5.18
CA SER A 697 3.95 -20.39 5.36
C SER A 697 2.86 -20.09 4.32
N ALA A 698 2.46 -18.82 4.18
CA ALA A 698 1.47 -18.39 3.18
C ALA A 698 1.91 -18.66 1.74
N THR A 699 3.19 -18.46 1.42
CA THR A 699 3.76 -18.73 0.08
C THR A 699 3.86 -20.23 -0.22
N THR A 700 4.09 -21.06 0.81
CA THR A 700 4.05 -22.53 0.69
C THR A 700 2.61 -23.02 0.48
N ASN A 701 1.64 -22.43 1.20
CA ASN A 701 0.21 -22.68 1.01
C ASN A 701 -0.35 -22.11 -0.32
N ALA A 702 0.37 -21.18 -0.96
CA ALA A 702 0.06 -20.67 -2.30
C ALA A 702 0.59 -21.56 -3.43
N THR A 703 1.69 -22.27 -3.21
CA THR A 703 2.36 -23.13 -4.21
C THR A 703 1.94 -24.59 -4.11
N THR A 704 1.40 -25.01 -2.97
CA THR A 704 0.86 -26.36 -2.78
C THR A 704 -0.55 -26.45 -3.36
N ALA A 705 -0.76 -27.36 -4.33
CA ALA A 705 -2.02 -27.56 -5.03
C ALA A 705 -3.09 -28.32 -4.21
N THR A 706 -3.34 -27.89 -2.97
CA THR A 706 -4.51 -28.32 -2.18
C THR A 706 -5.76 -27.52 -2.58
N ALA A 707 -6.94 -28.05 -2.26
CA ALA A 707 -8.23 -27.44 -2.62
C ALA A 707 -8.48 -26.05 -2.01
N THR A 708 -7.72 -25.67 -0.98
CA THR A 708 -7.86 -24.41 -0.24
C THR A 708 -6.58 -23.58 -0.31
N THR A 709 -6.17 -23.25 -1.54
CA THR A 709 -4.94 -22.50 -1.83
C THR A 709 -4.98 -21.09 -1.22
N THR A 710 -3.99 -20.74 -0.39
CA THR A 710 -3.90 -19.39 0.19
C THR A 710 -3.24 -18.45 -0.81
N THR A 711 -3.90 -17.38 -1.21
CA THR A 711 -3.34 -16.38 -2.13
C THR A 711 -2.44 -15.41 -1.36
N CYS A 712 -1.13 -15.43 -1.63
CA CYS A 712 -0.14 -14.54 -1.02
C CYS A 712 0.12 -13.32 -1.92
N ILE A 713 -0.03 -12.09 -1.41
CA ILE A 713 0.08 -10.85 -2.19
C ILE A 713 1.04 -9.87 -1.49
N GLU A 714 2.19 -9.59 -2.11
CA GLU A 714 3.09 -8.50 -1.67
C GLU A 714 2.54 -7.17 -2.17
N ILE A 715 2.39 -6.19 -1.27
CA ILE A 715 2.13 -4.80 -1.64
C ILE A 715 3.47 -4.10 -1.90
N PRO A 716 3.75 -3.70 -3.16
CA PRO A 716 5.02 -3.09 -3.53
C PRO A 716 5.07 -1.63 -3.06
N ARG A 717 6.23 -1.00 -3.27
CA ARG A 717 6.39 0.46 -3.17
C ARG A 717 5.54 1.17 -4.22
N PHE A 718 5.36 2.48 -4.08
CA PHE A 718 4.80 3.27 -5.17
C PHE A 718 5.77 3.25 -6.37
N THR A 719 5.23 3.06 -7.58
CA THR A 719 5.94 3.37 -8.83
C THR A 719 6.25 4.87 -8.90
N SER A 720 7.15 5.28 -9.81
CA SER A 720 7.43 6.71 -10.03
C SER A 720 6.15 7.51 -10.34
N LEU A 721 5.23 6.90 -11.11
CA LEU A 721 3.96 7.49 -11.50
C LEU A 721 2.94 7.53 -10.35
N GLU A 722 2.86 6.49 -9.51
CA GLU A 722 2.05 6.54 -8.28
C GLU A 722 2.55 7.64 -7.32
N VAL A 723 3.86 7.85 -7.20
CA VAL A 723 4.41 8.99 -6.42
C VAL A 723 3.98 10.34 -7.03
N ASP A 724 4.02 10.46 -8.36
CA ASP A 724 3.60 11.67 -9.09
C ASP A 724 2.11 12.02 -8.90
N HIS A 725 1.27 11.02 -8.57
CA HIS A 725 -0.17 11.17 -8.40
C HIS A 725 -0.59 11.30 -6.93
N ILE A 726 0.08 10.62 -5.99
CA ILE A 726 -0.19 10.81 -4.56
C ILE A 726 0.31 12.17 -4.06
N LEU A 727 1.43 12.69 -4.58
CA LEU A 727 1.88 14.06 -4.30
C LEU A 727 0.88 15.11 -4.84
N ALA A 728 0.37 14.90 -6.06
CA ALA A 728 -0.71 15.72 -6.60
C ALA A 728 -1.94 15.69 -5.70
N ASN A 729 -2.35 14.50 -5.21
CA ASN A 729 -3.46 14.37 -4.27
C ASN A 729 -3.19 15.09 -2.94
N TYR A 730 -1.96 15.05 -2.41
CA TYR A 730 -1.59 15.78 -1.17
C TYR A 730 -1.69 17.30 -1.35
N GLU A 731 -1.28 17.84 -2.51
CA GLU A 731 -1.52 19.25 -2.87
C GLU A 731 -3.03 19.55 -2.95
N ALA A 732 -3.78 18.71 -3.66
CA ALA A 732 -5.23 18.85 -3.89
C ALA A 732 -6.13 18.55 -2.68
N THR A 733 -5.52 18.18 -1.55
CA THR A 733 -6.18 18.00 -0.25
C THR A 733 -5.57 18.88 0.85
N GLY A 734 -4.52 19.65 0.54
CA GLY A 734 -3.87 20.59 1.46
C GLY A 734 -3.10 19.92 2.59
N VAL A 735 -2.43 18.80 2.33
CA VAL A 735 -1.67 18.03 3.32
C VAL A 735 -0.26 18.62 3.54
N GLY A 736 0.14 18.78 4.79
CA GLY A 736 1.53 19.11 5.17
C GLY A 736 1.98 20.50 4.72
N LYS A 737 3.27 20.64 4.37
CA LYS A 737 3.81 21.92 3.85
C LYS A 737 3.20 22.33 2.52
N LEU A 738 2.61 21.39 1.79
CA LEU A 738 2.04 21.63 0.45
C LEU A 738 0.88 22.65 0.49
N ARG A 739 0.28 22.84 1.67
CA ARG A 739 -0.68 23.93 1.97
C ARG A 739 -0.07 25.34 1.91
N SER A 740 1.20 25.53 2.26
CA SER A 740 1.84 26.85 2.38
C SER A 740 2.28 27.44 1.05
N ASP A 741 2.69 26.56 0.12
CA ASP A 741 3.42 26.90 -1.10
C ASP A 741 2.51 27.20 -2.32
N ARG A 742 1.19 27.11 -2.15
CA ARG A 742 0.15 27.55 -3.12
C ARG A 742 0.29 26.99 -4.55
N GLY A 743 0.95 25.85 -4.71
CA GLY A 743 1.16 25.19 -6.01
C GLY A 743 2.31 25.73 -6.86
N ASP A 744 3.04 26.77 -6.43
CA ASP A 744 4.09 27.42 -7.24
C ASP A 744 5.41 26.59 -7.33
N THR A 745 5.73 25.80 -6.30
CA THR A 745 6.99 25.05 -6.18
C THR A 745 6.85 23.56 -6.49
N ILE A 746 5.85 22.92 -5.88
CA ILE A 746 5.83 21.47 -5.57
C ILE A 746 5.84 20.55 -6.80
N MET A 747 5.22 20.96 -7.90
CA MET A 747 5.17 20.15 -9.13
C MET A 747 6.43 20.33 -10.01
N ASN A 748 7.46 21.00 -9.49
CA ASN A 748 8.81 21.00 -10.05
C ASN A 748 9.39 19.58 -10.04
N LEU A 749 9.74 19.08 -11.23
CA LEU A 749 10.36 17.78 -11.44
C LEU A 749 11.59 17.53 -10.53
N GLN A 750 12.36 18.57 -10.19
CA GLN A 750 13.53 18.43 -9.30
C GLN A 750 13.14 18.11 -7.85
N GLU A 751 12.04 18.67 -7.37
CA GLU A 751 11.55 18.47 -6.01
C GLU A 751 10.81 17.12 -5.91
N VAL A 752 9.98 16.81 -6.90
CA VAL A 752 9.32 15.49 -7.02
C VAL A 752 10.34 14.34 -7.04
N GLU A 753 11.44 14.45 -7.80
CA GLU A 753 12.50 13.43 -7.77
C GLU A 753 13.30 13.42 -6.45
N TYR A 754 13.44 14.55 -5.76
CA TYR A 754 14.00 14.60 -4.41
C TYR A 754 13.09 13.87 -3.39
N LEU A 755 11.78 14.10 -3.44
CA LEU A 755 10.78 13.43 -2.60
C LEU A 755 10.73 11.92 -2.87
N LYS A 756 10.81 11.48 -4.13
CA LYS A 756 11.00 10.06 -4.52
C LYS A 756 12.27 9.47 -3.91
N MET A 757 13.40 10.17 -4.02
CA MET A 757 14.69 9.73 -3.46
C MET A 757 14.66 9.61 -1.92
N CYS A 758 14.15 10.61 -1.23
CA CYS A 758 14.13 10.66 0.24
C CYS A 758 13.13 9.70 0.87
N SER A 759 11.93 9.55 0.28
CA SER A 759 10.96 8.54 0.70
C SER A 759 11.36 7.11 0.32
N GLY A 760 12.13 6.95 -0.77
CA GLY A 760 12.36 5.67 -1.43
C GLY A 760 11.07 5.06 -2.00
N SER A 761 10.10 5.91 -2.36
CA SER A 761 8.73 5.56 -2.80
C SER A 761 7.93 4.71 -1.79
N ILE A 762 8.21 4.87 -0.49
CA ILE A 762 7.40 4.29 0.59
C ILE A 762 6.36 5.34 1.01
N GLY A 763 5.06 5.04 0.85
CA GLY A 763 3.98 5.99 1.07
C GLY A 763 4.04 6.73 2.41
N GLN A 764 4.25 6.02 3.53
CA GLN A 764 4.41 6.69 4.83
C GLN A 764 5.57 7.69 4.83
N LYS A 765 6.73 7.33 4.27
CA LYS A 765 7.88 8.24 4.26
C LYS A 765 7.68 9.42 3.30
N LEU A 766 6.87 9.23 2.26
CA LEU A 766 6.50 10.28 1.33
C LEU A 766 5.57 11.29 2.03
N LEU A 767 4.59 10.81 2.80
CA LEU A 767 3.77 11.62 3.70
C LEU A 767 4.66 12.33 4.75
N ASP A 768 5.47 11.59 5.51
CA ASP A 768 6.38 12.13 6.54
C ASP A 768 7.25 13.29 5.98
N VAL A 769 7.85 13.12 4.79
CA VAL A 769 8.72 14.13 4.16
C VAL A 769 7.94 15.28 3.50
N SER A 770 6.67 15.08 3.11
CA SER A 770 5.80 16.17 2.61
C SER A 770 5.27 17.07 3.73
N ILE A 771 5.41 16.65 4.99
CA ILE A 771 5.03 17.41 6.19
C ILE A 771 6.23 18.17 6.80
N MET A 772 7.45 17.59 6.74
CA MET A 772 8.66 18.07 7.42
C MET A 772 9.28 19.34 6.84
#